data_AF-A0A7L4HNL0-F1
#
_entry.id   AF-A0A7L4HNL0-F1
#
_cell.length_a   1.000
_cell.length_b   1.000
_cell.length_c   1.000
_cell.angle_alpha   90.00
_cell.angle_beta   90.00
_cell.angle_gamma   90.00
#
_symmetry.space_group_name_H-M   'P 1'
#
loop_
_entity.id
_entity.type
_entity.pdbx_description
1 polymer ?
#
loop_
_entity_poly.entity_id
_entity_poly.type
_entity_poly.pdbx_seq_one_letter_code
_entity_poly.pdbx_strand_id
1 'polypeptide(L)'
;APVDSDGPLYLPYKTLVSTISSMVFSEGEAQQLIEILTEKAGIVQDTWHTATQKGDPVAVLKRQLEEKEKQLTAEQEDAAAARNKLRELSKELAAERAKAAAVEGKLKEQLLTREREIVAVQARMQASYQDHVSETQQLQGKIRTLQEQLENGPNTQLARLQQENSILRDALNQATSQTESKQNAELAKLRQECNKLMKELSEKSEVLQQEEQQKKNWEIKAVASEKQIEQLQASQREVEATLQKRLDEVSDELRKTQTSYKSLLADAEKARGQQQSIAELQAKLLSSEAEVKSKLLELDNVKGKLQDASSENTKLLERIKSIEALLEAGQMREAEKDRDLQVACSLTPASCPSRLQEKTDQLSSLEQEATELREAVEQQKTKNNDLREKNWKAMEALTTVEKACEEKLLAATKAKEELAQQLDALQTRTKQTLLSALPGVSVSSQQDYDMWLQEFKEKTMDTLKQQTVTTEPPDSALKLREAEEAQSTLQAECEQYRAILAETEGMLRDLQKSVEEEEQVWKAKLTASEEELQKSQLQLKSLEDMVEKLKADLQSTDQLKEYTSLLETQLENHLETASSERQNYTKEVEVLRQLLSESQEQLEAAKTETQKQSKELALVRQQLSEMKSRVQDGEVVGLQADPSEPAPLKVKTQLEQNEALVEKEQVLRQKLALELEEAQSSACSLQAELEKLRLAENAAASDMEEAQHLKERLEKEKKLTKDLGQAATKLQELLKVTQDQLAKEREMVKKLKEQLQETGEEDSSKEGTSV
;
A
#
# COMPACT_ATOMS: atom_id res chain seq x y z
N ALA A 1 -77.25 -73.60 158.27
CA ALA A 1 -78.73 -73.60 158.25
C ALA A 1 -79.18 -73.29 156.82
N PRO A 2 -80.27 -73.91 156.33
CA PRO A 2 -80.21 -74.67 155.06
C PRO A 2 -80.42 -73.81 153.80
N VAL A 3 -80.47 -74.34 152.56
CA VAL A 3 -81.28 -75.47 152.04
C VAL A 3 -80.60 -76.13 150.82
N ASP A 4 -80.74 -77.44 150.67
CA ASP A 4 -80.36 -78.22 149.48
C ASP A 4 -81.30 -77.99 148.28
N SER A 5 -80.78 -78.06 147.05
CA SER A 5 -81.57 -78.33 145.85
C SER A 5 -80.68 -78.90 144.75
N ASP A 6 -80.80 -80.21 144.53
CA ASP A 6 -80.06 -80.95 143.50
C ASP A 6 -80.80 -80.85 142.14
N GLY A 7 -80.05 -80.78 141.03
CA GLY A 7 -80.63 -80.56 139.70
C GLY A 7 -79.58 -80.24 138.61
N PRO A 8 -79.48 -81.03 137.52
CA PRO A 8 -78.39 -80.89 136.56
C PRO A 8 -78.57 -79.71 135.58
N LEU A 9 -77.79 -78.65 135.77
CA LEU A 9 -77.73 -77.50 134.86
C LEU A 9 -76.84 -77.79 133.63
N TYR A 10 -77.47 -77.93 132.46
CA TYR A 10 -76.76 -78.03 131.18
C TYR A 10 -76.16 -76.68 130.77
N LEU A 11 -74.84 -76.53 130.93
CA LEU A 11 -74.08 -75.34 130.52
C LEU A 11 -73.56 -75.46 129.07
N PRO A 12 -73.76 -74.45 128.20
CA PRO A 12 -73.21 -74.44 126.85
C PRO A 12 -71.67 -74.46 126.85
N TYR A 13 -71.06 -75.22 125.92
CA TYR A 13 -69.62 -75.46 125.87
C TYR A 13 -68.76 -74.17 125.87
N LYS A 14 -69.15 -73.13 125.12
CA LYS A 14 -68.44 -71.84 125.12
C LYS A 14 -68.47 -71.14 126.48
N THR A 15 -69.60 -71.23 127.20
CA THR A 15 -69.72 -70.71 128.56
C THR A 15 -68.83 -71.49 129.51
N LEU A 16 -68.89 -72.84 129.46
CA LEU A 16 -68.06 -73.72 130.27
C LEU A 16 -66.55 -73.42 130.10
N VAL A 17 -66.07 -73.34 128.86
CA VAL A 17 -64.67 -73.00 128.55
C VAL A 17 -64.30 -71.61 129.07
N SER A 18 -65.20 -70.62 128.94
CA SER A 18 -64.93 -69.26 129.44
C SER A 18 -64.92 -69.18 130.97
N THR A 19 -65.74 -69.96 131.67
CA THR A 19 -65.72 -70.07 133.13
C THR A 19 -64.46 -70.78 133.62
N ILE A 20 -64.10 -71.93 133.03
CA ILE A 20 -62.85 -72.65 133.35
C ILE A 20 -61.62 -71.75 133.08
N SER A 21 -61.61 -71.00 131.98
CA SER A 21 -60.51 -70.09 131.62
C SER A 21 -60.43 -68.80 132.47
N SER A 22 -61.39 -68.57 133.37
CA SER A 22 -61.40 -67.42 134.30
C SER A 22 -61.42 -67.83 135.78
N MET A 23 -61.44 -69.13 136.08
CA MET A 23 -61.24 -69.66 137.43
C MET A 23 -59.75 -69.87 137.71
N VAL A 24 -59.31 -69.47 138.90
CA VAL A 24 -57.97 -69.75 139.41
C VAL A 24 -58.06 -71.03 140.26
N PHE A 25 -57.71 -72.17 139.66
CA PHE A 25 -57.63 -73.45 140.35
C PHE A 25 -56.39 -73.49 141.26
N SER A 26 -56.51 -74.09 142.44
CA SER A 26 -55.34 -74.59 143.17
C SER A 26 -54.76 -75.82 142.47
N GLU A 27 -53.51 -76.18 142.76
CA GLU A 27 -52.80 -77.29 142.12
C GLU A 27 -53.56 -78.63 142.27
N GLY A 28 -54.16 -78.89 143.44
CA GLY A 28 -54.98 -80.09 143.68
C GLY A 28 -56.29 -80.11 142.88
N GLU A 29 -56.98 -78.97 142.76
CA GLU A 29 -58.20 -78.84 141.97
C GLU A 29 -57.90 -78.94 140.46
N ALA A 30 -56.79 -78.39 140.01
CA ALA A 30 -56.30 -78.55 138.64
C ALA A 30 -55.97 -80.01 138.35
N GLN A 31 -55.32 -80.72 139.29
CA GLN A 31 -55.02 -82.14 139.15
C GLN A 31 -56.30 -82.98 139.07
N GLN A 32 -57.29 -82.74 139.92
CA GLN A 32 -58.60 -83.42 139.85
C GLN A 32 -59.38 -83.07 138.58
N LEU A 33 -59.31 -81.83 138.09
CA LEU A 33 -59.93 -81.45 136.82
C LEU A 33 -59.26 -82.18 135.65
N ILE A 34 -57.93 -82.32 135.65
CA ILE A 34 -57.18 -83.12 134.67
C ILE A 34 -57.59 -84.59 134.78
N GLU A 35 -57.66 -85.15 136.00
CA GLU A 35 -58.01 -86.55 136.25
C GLU A 35 -59.41 -86.88 135.71
N ILE A 36 -60.43 -86.09 136.08
CA ILE A 36 -61.81 -86.18 135.57
C ILE A 36 -61.86 -85.97 134.05
N LEU A 37 -61.08 -85.04 133.49
CA LEU A 37 -61.01 -84.85 132.04
C LEU A 37 -60.36 -86.03 131.34
N THR A 38 -59.32 -86.67 131.90
CA THR A 38 -58.71 -87.89 131.31
C THR A 38 -59.61 -89.11 131.43
N GLU A 39 -60.31 -89.28 132.55
CA GLU A 39 -61.30 -90.34 132.75
C GLU A 39 -62.50 -90.20 131.78
N LYS A 40 -62.86 -88.95 131.44
CA LYS A 40 -63.97 -88.63 130.53
C LYS A 40 -63.58 -88.44 129.06
N ALA A 41 -62.29 -88.27 128.75
CA ALA A 41 -61.76 -88.08 127.39
C ALA A 41 -61.37 -89.39 126.68
N GLY A 42 -61.69 -90.56 127.28
CA GLY A 42 -61.70 -91.85 126.59
C GLY A 42 -60.32 -92.34 126.14
N ILE A 43 -59.64 -93.08 127.02
CA ILE A 43 -58.34 -93.70 126.73
C ILE A 43 -58.47 -94.67 125.54
N VAL A 44 -58.05 -94.23 124.34
CA VAL A 44 -57.95 -95.10 123.15
C VAL A 44 -56.63 -95.89 123.22
N GLN A 45 -56.55 -96.79 124.20
CA GLN A 45 -55.43 -97.74 124.38
C GLN A 45 -55.86 -99.20 124.16
N ASP A 46 -57.02 -99.43 123.53
CA ASP A 46 -57.52 -100.77 123.17
C ASP A 46 -57.46 -101.05 121.67
N THR A 47 -56.27 -101.43 121.21
CA THR A 47 -56.09 -102.33 120.04
C THR A 47 -55.26 -103.56 120.40
N TRP A 48 -55.23 -103.91 121.69
CA TRP A 48 -54.72 -105.17 122.21
C TRP A 48 -55.89 -106.09 122.59
N HIS A 49 -55.67 -107.41 122.51
CA HIS A 49 -56.62 -108.46 122.91
C HIS A 49 -57.89 -108.67 122.04
N THR A 50 -57.73 -108.95 120.74
CA THR A 50 -58.56 -110.01 120.07
C THR A 50 -57.96 -110.56 118.77
N ALA A 51 -56.71 -111.04 118.82
CA ALA A 51 -56.10 -111.82 117.74
C ALA A 51 -55.52 -113.15 118.28
N THR A 52 -56.36 -114.18 118.33
CA THR A 52 -56.00 -115.51 118.82
C THR A 52 -55.11 -116.28 117.86
N GLN A 53 -53.79 -116.31 118.10
CA GLN A 53 -52.96 -117.53 118.14
C GLN A 53 -51.46 -117.27 118.37
N LYS A 54 -50.93 -117.74 119.51
CA LYS A 54 -49.53 -118.15 119.78
C LYS A 54 -48.41 -117.28 119.18
N GLY A 55 -48.08 -116.15 119.82
CA GLY A 55 -46.84 -115.40 119.58
C GLY A 55 -46.47 -114.53 120.79
N ASP A 56 -45.17 -114.34 121.03
CA ASP A 56 -44.63 -113.46 122.08
C ASP A 56 -44.76 -111.98 121.65
N PRO A 57 -45.40 -111.10 122.46
CA PRO A 57 -45.52 -109.67 122.14
C PRO A 57 -44.17 -108.95 121.95
N VAL A 58 -43.10 -109.39 122.63
CA VAL A 58 -41.76 -108.79 122.47
C VAL A 58 -41.22 -109.03 121.05
N ALA A 59 -41.52 -110.18 120.45
CA ALA A 59 -41.12 -110.50 119.09
C ALA A 59 -41.92 -109.71 118.03
N VAL A 60 -43.16 -109.31 118.35
CA VAL A 60 -43.97 -108.42 117.48
C VAL A 60 -43.41 -107.00 117.50
N LEU A 61 -43.13 -106.46 118.69
CA LEU A 61 -42.55 -105.12 118.84
C LEU A 61 -41.15 -105.02 118.20
N LYS A 62 -40.31 -106.06 118.32
CA LYS A 62 -39.02 -106.11 117.62
C LYS A 62 -39.18 -106.05 116.10
N ARG A 63 -40.06 -106.88 115.52
CA ARG A 63 -40.31 -106.87 114.07
C ARG A 63 -40.88 -105.52 113.59
N GLN A 64 -41.72 -104.86 114.39
CA GLN A 64 -42.22 -103.51 114.09
C GLN A 64 -41.11 -102.45 114.17
N LEU A 65 -40.16 -102.59 115.10
CA LEU A 65 -38.98 -101.72 115.17
C LEU A 65 -38.08 -101.94 113.95
N GLU A 66 -37.75 -103.18 113.61
CA GLU A 66 -36.96 -103.56 112.42
C GLU A 66 -37.60 -103.03 111.11
N GLU A 67 -38.93 -103.13 110.98
CA GLU A 67 -39.69 -102.57 109.86
C GLU A 67 -39.61 -101.02 109.82
N LYS A 68 -39.65 -100.37 110.99
CA LYS A 68 -39.56 -98.90 111.11
C LYS A 68 -38.15 -98.36 110.89
N GLU A 69 -37.13 -99.07 111.35
CA GLU A 69 -35.72 -98.78 111.06
C GLU A 69 -35.45 -98.92 109.56
N LYS A 70 -35.95 -99.99 108.93
CA LYS A 70 -35.88 -100.19 107.47
C LYS A 70 -36.60 -99.11 106.67
N GLN A 71 -37.77 -98.67 107.12
CA GLN A 71 -38.48 -97.52 106.53
C GLN A 71 -37.67 -96.23 106.69
N LEU A 72 -37.06 -96.00 107.86
CA LEU A 72 -36.22 -94.84 108.11
C LEU A 72 -34.93 -94.85 107.26
N THR A 73 -34.31 -96.00 107.02
CA THR A 73 -33.16 -96.09 106.10
C THR A 73 -33.56 -95.82 104.65
N ALA A 74 -34.70 -96.35 104.20
CA ALA A 74 -35.20 -96.08 102.85
C ALA A 74 -35.49 -94.57 102.64
N GLU A 75 -36.20 -93.93 103.58
CA GLU A 75 -36.45 -92.48 103.56
C GLU A 75 -35.15 -91.64 103.63
N GLN A 76 -34.11 -92.13 104.32
CA GLN A 76 -32.79 -91.48 104.33
C GLN A 76 -32.05 -91.63 103.00
N GLU A 77 -32.14 -92.80 102.34
CA GLU A 77 -31.58 -93.06 101.01
C GLU A 77 -32.30 -92.24 99.93
N ASP A 78 -33.64 -92.20 99.95
CA ASP A 78 -34.45 -91.38 99.05
C ASP A 78 -34.21 -89.88 99.27
N ALA A 79 -34.10 -89.43 100.53
CA ALA A 79 -33.71 -88.04 100.82
C ALA A 79 -32.27 -87.73 100.38
N ALA A 80 -31.35 -88.70 100.41
CA ALA A 80 -30.00 -88.53 99.87
C ALA A 80 -29.99 -88.48 98.34
N ALA A 81 -30.78 -89.33 97.67
CA ALA A 81 -30.97 -89.33 96.23
C ALA A 81 -31.60 -88.01 95.74
N ALA A 82 -32.66 -87.53 96.41
CA ALA A 82 -33.29 -86.24 96.13
C ALA A 82 -32.31 -85.06 96.33
N ARG A 83 -31.50 -85.07 97.40
CA ARG A 83 -30.43 -84.07 97.62
C ARG A 83 -29.36 -84.12 96.54
N ASN A 84 -28.99 -85.30 96.05
CA ASN A 84 -28.03 -85.45 94.96
C ASN A 84 -28.61 -84.93 93.63
N LYS A 85 -29.85 -85.30 93.27
CA LYS A 85 -30.52 -84.80 92.08
C LYS A 85 -30.71 -83.27 92.12
N LEU A 86 -30.99 -82.69 93.30
CA LEU A 86 -31.01 -81.24 93.50
C LEU A 86 -29.65 -80.58 93.26
N ARG A 87 -28.53 -81.20 93.68
CA ARG A 87 -27.17 -80.71 93.40
C ARG A 87 -26.84 -80.78 91.91
N GLU A 88 -27.22 -81.87 91.24
CA GLU A 88 -27.06 -82.04 89.78
C GLU A 88 -27.83 -80.97 89.02
N LEU A 89 -29.14 -80.82 89.28
CA LEU A 89 -29.98 -79.79 88.65
C LEU A 89 -29.47 -78.37 88.95
N SER A 90 -28.93 -78.12 90.15
CA SER A 90 -28.30 -76.83 90.50
C SER A 90 -27.02 -76.57 89.70
N LYS A 91 -26.22 -77.61 89.43
CA LYS A 91 -24.99 -77.54 88.63
C LYS A 91 -25.31 -77.37 87.15
N GLU A 92 -26.31 -78.07 86.64
CA GLU A 92 -26.85 -77.94 85.28
C GLU A 92 -27.39 -76.51 85.06
N LEU A 93 -28.23 -76.01 85.97
CA LEU A 93 -28.74 -74.64 85.94
C LEU A 93 -27.62 -73.58 86.00
N ALA A 94 -26.57 -73.81 86.80
CA ALA A 94 -25.40 -72.93 86.82
C ALA A 94 -24.61 -72.97 85.51
N ALA A 95 -24.46 -74.14 84.89
CA ALA A 95 -23.80 -74.30 83.60
C ALA A 95 -24.58 -73.64 82.45
N GLU A 96 -25.90 -73.81 82.39
CA GLU A 96 -26.74 -73.14 81.39
C GLU A 96 -26.80 -71.62 81.60
N ARG A 97 -26.81 -71.12 82.85
CA ARG A 97 -26.65 -69.68 83.13
C ARG A 97 -25.31 -69.14 82.63
N ALA A 98 -24.22 -69.88 82.82
CA ALA A 98 -22.90 -69.49 82.31
C ALA A 98 -22.83 -69.51 80.77
N LYS A 99 -23.42 -70.52 80.12
CA LYS A 99 -23.56 -70.57 78.65
C LYS A 99 -24.39 -69.40 78.12
N ALA A 100 -25.55 -69.12 78.73
CA ALA A 100 -26.43 -68.03 78.34
C ALA A 100 -25.71 -66.68 78.44
N ALA A 101 -25.02 -66.40 79.56
CA ALA A 101 -24.22 -65.19 79.73
C ALA A 101 -23.07 -65.08 78.71
N ALA A 102 -22.43 -66.19 78.34
CA ALA A 102 -21.38 -66.21 77.31
C ALA A 102 -21.92 -65.99 75.89
N VAL A 103 -23.14 -66.45 75.58
CA VAL A 103 -23.83 -66.15 74.31
C VAL A 103 -24.29 -64.69 74.29
N GLU A 104 -24.88 -64.20 75.38
CA GLU A 104 -25.29 -62.80 75.54
C GLU A 104 -24.11 -61.83 75.39
N GLY A 105 -22.95 -62.17 75.97
CA GLY A 105 -21.69 -61.43 75.79
C GLY A 105 -21.27 -61.34 74.32
N LYS A 106 -21.23 -62.48 73.63
CA LYS A 106 -20.88 -62.52 72.18
C LYS A 106 -21.88 -61.74 71.31
N LEU A 107 -23.17 -61.80 71.62
CA LEU A 107 -24.18 -61.04 70.89
C LEU A 107 -24.04 -59.54 71.15
N LYS A 108 -23.70 -59.11 72.37
CA LYS A 108 -23.38 -57.70 72.69
C LYS A 108 -22.11 -57.23 71.98
N GLU A 109 -21.06 -58.05 71.92
CA GLU A 109 -19.85 -57.74 71.15
C GLU A 109 -20.15 -57.59 69.65
N GLN A 110 -20.94 -58.51 69.07
CA GLN A 110 -21.36 -58.44 67.67
C GLN A 110 -22.22 -57.20 67.39
N LEU A 111 -23.16 -56.87 68.28
CA LEU A 111 -23.99 -55.67 68.19
C LEU A 111 -23.12 -54.40 68.22
N LEU A 112 -22.17 -54.30 69.18
CA LEU A 112 -21.22 -53.19 69.26
C LEU A 112 -20.30 -53.10 68.02
N THR A 113 -19.92 -54.21 67.38
CA THR A 113 -19.20 -54.16 66.10
C THR A 113 -20.10 -53.64 64.97
N ARG A 114 -21.37 -54.06 64.92
CA ARG A 114 -22.33 -53.59 63.90
C ARG A 114 -22.70 -52.12 64.05
N GLU A 115 -22.83 -51.62 65.28
CA GLU A 115 -23.00 -50.19 65.54
C GLU A 115 -21.80 -49.37 65.03
N ARG A 116 -20.56 -49.84 65.27
CA ARG A 116 -19.34 -49.19 64.75
C ARG A 116 -19.26 -49.26 63.23
N GLU A 117 -19.65 -50.38 62.62
CA GLU A 117 -19.74 -50.53 61.16
C GLU A 117 -20.75 -49.55 60.55
N ILE A 118 -21.94 -49.41 61.16
CA ILE A 118 -22.97 -48.45 60.75
C ILE A 118 -22.47 -47.01 60.85
N VAL A 119 -21.85 -46.62 61.97
CA VAL A 119 -21.27 -45.27 62.14
C VAL A 119 -20.14 -45.02 61.12
N ALA A 120 -19.30 -46.02 60.84
CA ALA A 120 -18.23 -45.91 59.84
C ALA A 120 -18.74 -45.89 58.39
N VAL A 121 -19.93 -46.44 58.11
CA VAL A 121 -20.63 -46.27 56.82
C VAL A 121 -21.26 -44.89 56.73
N GLN A 122 -21.97 -44.43 57.77
CA GLN A 122 -22.57 -43.10 57.83
C GLN A 122 -21.52 -41.99 57.67
N ALA A 123 -20.37 -42.10 58.34
CA ALA A 123 -19.28 -41.13 58.22
C ALA A 123 -18.69 -41.08 56.80
N ARG A 124 -18.47 -42.24 56.14
CA ARG A 124 -17.99 -42.30 54.75
C ARG A 124 -19.02 -41.75 53.77
N MET A 125 -20.30 -42.05 53.98
CA MET A 125 -21.41 -41.52 53.18
C MET A 125 -21.49 -39.99 53.31
N GLN A 126 -21.40 -39.46 54.53
CA GLN A 126 -21.41 -38.01 54.78
C GLN A 126 -20.19 -37.30 54.15
N ALA A 127 -19.01 -37.91 54.22
CA ALA A 127 -17.81 -37.39 53.55
C ALA A 127 -18.00 -37.33 52.02
N SER A 128 -18.41 -38.43 51.39
CA SER A 128 -18.68 -38.49 49.94
C SER A 128 -19.76 -37.49 49.50
N TYR A 129 -20.83 -37.29 50.28
CA TYR A 129 -21.80 -36.23 50.01
C TYR A 129 -21.19 -34.82 50.09
N GLN A 130 -20.33 -34.56 51.09
CA GLN A 130 -19.68 -33.27 51.24
C GLN A 130 -18.67 -32.98 50.11
N ASP A 131 -17.94 -34.01 49.66
CA ASP A 131 -17.03 -33.96 48.52
C ASP A 131 -17.81 -33.65 47.23
N HIS A 132 -18.85 -34.42 46.91
CA HIS A 132 -19.70 -34.20 45.73
C HIS A 132 -20.42 -32.83 45.74
N VAL A 133 -20.81 -32.31 46.90
CA VAL A 133 -21.34 -30.94 47.03
C VAL A 133 -20.25 -29.91 46.68
N SER A 134 -19.00 -30.13 47.09
CA SER A 134 -17.88 -29.24 46.74
C SER A 134 -17.52 -29.30 45.25
N GLU A 135 -17.52 -30.49 44.65
CA GLU A 135 -17.33 -30.68 43.20
C GLU A 135 -18.44 -29.97 42.42
N THR A 136 -19.71 -30.16 42.82
CA THR A 136 -20.87 -29.52 42.21
C THR A 136 -20.77 -27.99 42.29
N GLN A 137 -20.37 -27.43 43.44
CA GLN A 137 -20.14 -25.99 43.58
C GLN A 137 -18.98 -25.49 42.71
N GLN A 138 -17.89 -26.25 42.59
CA GLN A 138 -16.76 -25.89 41.73
C GLN A 138 -17.16 -25.91 40.24
N LEU A 139 -17.95 -26.91 39.81
CA LEU A 139 -18.48 -27.00 38.45
C LEU A 139 -19.47 -25.88 38.15
N GLN A 140 -20.40 -25.56 39.06
CA GLN A 140 -21.29 -24.40 38.93
C GLN A 140 -20.51 -23.07 38.86
N GLY A 141 -19.42 -22.94 39.61
CA GLY A 141 -18.51 -21.80 39.51
C GLY A 141 -17.86 -21.68 38.13
N LYS A 142 -17.29 -22.78 37.62
CA LYS A 142 -16.71 -22.86 36.26
C LYS A 142 -17.73 -22.51 35.18
N ILE A 143 -18.94 -23.08 35.25
CA ILE A 143 -20.05 -22.79 34.32
C ILE A 143 -20.37 -21.30 34.33
N ARG A 144 -20.52 -20.68 35.51
CA ARG A 144 -20.79 -19.23 35.61
C ARG A 144 -19.67 -18.39 34.99
N THR A 145 -18.40 -18.72 35.23
CA THR A 145 -17.28 -17.97 34.63
C THR A 145 -17.20 -18.14 33.11
N LEU A 146 -17.59 -19.31 32.57
CA LEU A 146 -17.66 -19.54 31.12
C LEU A 146 -18.84 -18.81 30.49
N GLN A 147 -20.00 -18.77 31.16
CA GLN A 147 -21.16 -17.96 30.75
C GLN A 147 -20.81 -16.47 30.72
N GLU A 148 -20.16 -15.96 31.78
CA GLU A 148 -19.72 -14.57 31.87
C GLU A 148 -18.69 -14.20 30.78
N GLN A 149 -17.81 -15.14 30.40
CA GLN A 149 -16.89 -14.96 29.26
C GLN A 149 -17.60 -15.01 27.90
N LEU A 150 -18.58 -15.91 27.73
CA LEU A 150 -19.41 -16.03 26.52
C LEU A 150 -20.34 -14.82 26.31
N GLU A 151 -20.78 -14.16 27.38
CA GLU A 151 -21.61 -12.95 27.29
C GLU A 151 -20.77 -11.68 27.12
N ASN A 152 -19.71 -11.50 27.92
CA ASN A 152 -18.90 -10.27 27.88
C ASN A 152 -17.85 -10.26 26.75
N GLY A 153 -17.32 -11.42 26.33
CA GLY A 153 -16.29 -11.52 25.29
C GLY A 153 -16.78 -10.97 23.94
N PRO A 154 -17.85 -11.54 23.34
CA PRO A 154 -18.41 -11.07 22.08
C PRO A 154 -18.91 -9.62 22.15
N ASN A 155 -19.52 -9.21 23.27
CA ASN A 155 -19.95 -7.82 23.46
C ASN A 155 -18.77 -6.84 23.52
N THR A 156 -17.66 -7.20 24.20
CA THR A 156 -16.43 -6.40 24.23
C THR A 156 -15.78 -6.30 22.84
N GLN A 157 -15.75 -7.41 22.10
CA GLN A 157 -15.20 -7.43 20.75
C GLN A 157 -16.08 -6.63 19.76
N LEU A 158 -17.41 -6.74 19.86
CA LEU A 158 -18.35 -5.97 19.08
C LEU A 158 -18.24 -4.46 19.36
N ALA A 159 -18.10 -4.06 20.63
CA ALA A 159 -17.90 -2.67 21.01
C ALA A 159 -16.59 -2.09 20.43
N ARG A 160 -15.49 -2.85 20.46
CA ARG A 160 -14.23 -2.46 19.80
C ARG A 160 -14.40 -2.32 18.30
N LEU A 161 -14.98 -3.31 17.63
CA LEU A 161 -15.24 -3.26 16.18
C LEU A 161 -16.16 -2.10 15.78
N GLN A 162 -17.14 -1.74 16.62
CA GLN A 162 -17.99 -0.56 16.43
C GLN A 162 -17.20 0.75 16.58
N GLN A 163 -16.33 0.85 17.59
CA GLN A 163 -15.45 2.00 17.79
C GLN A 163 -14.45 2.16 16.63
N GLU A 164 -13.80 1.07 16.20
CA GLU A 164 -12.92 1.03 15.03
C GLU A 164 -13.67 1.45 13.75
N ASN A 165 -14.89 0.97 13.55
CA ASN A 165 -15.74 1.40 12.43
C ASN A 165 -16.12 2.89 12.50
N SER A 166 -16.30 3.49 13.69
CA SER A 166 -16.48 4.95 13.80
C SER A 166 -15.21 5.67 13.38
N ILE A 167 -14.06 5.32 13.97
CA ILE A 167 -12.76 5.94 13.69
C ILE A 167 -12.42 5.86 12.20
N LEU A 168 -12.68 4.72 11.54
CA LEU A 168 -12.47 4.56 10.10
C LEU A 168 -13.43 5.40 9.25
N ARG A 169 -14.70 5.58 9.65
CA ARG A 169 -15.63 6.50 8.97
C ARG A 169 -15.22 7.95 9.17
N ASP A 170 -14.83 8.33 10.38
CA ASP A 170 -14.44 9.70 10.71
C ASP A 170 -13.13 10.08 9.98
N ALA A 171 -12.16 9.17 9.92
CA ALA A 171 -10.95 9.32 9.12
C ALA A 171 -11.23 9.37 7.61
N LEU A 172 -12.13 8.52 7.09
CA LEU A 172 -12.54 8.55 5.68
C LEU A 172 -13.25 9.86 5.32
N ASN A 173 -14.16 10.33 6.16
CA ASN A 173 -14.85 11.61 6.01
C ASN A 173 -13.86 12.78 6.04
N GLN A 174 -12.90 12.77 6.98
CA GLN A 174 -11.85 13.79 7.09
C GLN A 174 -10.92 13.79 5.86
N ALA A 175 -10.49 12.61 5.39
CA ALA A 175 -9.66 12.49 4.20
C ALA A 175 -10.40 12.93 2.92
N THR A 176 -11.69 12.58 2.80
CA THR A 176 -12.54 13.00 1.68
C THR A 176 -12.71 14.52 1.69
N SER A 177 -13.13 15.09 2.82
CA SER A 177 -13.27 16.54 3.01
C SER A 177 -11.96 17.31 2.75
N GLN A 178 -10.82 16.80 3.21
CA GLN A 178 -9.52 17.41 2.95
C GLN A 178 -9.13 17.33 1.46
N THR A 179 -9.48 16.24 0.77
CA THR A 179 -9.22 16.06 -0.67
C THR A 179 -10.11 16.99 -1.50
N GLU A 180 -11.41 17.04 -1.20
CA GLU A 180 -12.36 17.98 -1.82
C GLU A 180 -11.95 19.44 -1.58
N SER A 181 -11.47 19.78 -0.37
CA SER A 181 -10.97 21.12 -0.05
C SER A 181 -9.73 21.50 -0.87
N LYS A 182 -8.76 20.58 -1.01
CA LYS A 182 -7.57 20.76 -1.86
C LYS A 182 -7.96 20.93 -3.34
N GLN A 183 -8.80 20.03 -3.87
CA GLN A 183 -9.27 20.09 -5.26
C GLN A 183 -10.03 21.39 -5.55
N ASN A 184 -10.89 21.86 -4.64
CA ASN A 184 -11.57 23.15 -4.79
C ASN A 184 -10.59 24.34 -4.76
N ALA A 185 -9.55 24.29 -3.94
CA ALA A 185 -8.51 25.32 -3.91
C ALA A 185 -7.64 25.32 -5.18
N GLU A 186 -7.32 24.16 -5.73
CA GLU A 186 -6.61 24.00 -7.01
C GLU A 186 -7.47 24.47 -8.19
N LEU A 187 -8.75 24.09 -8.24
CA LEU A 187 -9.71 24.61 -9.21
C LEU A 187 -9.90 26.13 -9.10
N ALA A 188 -9.83 26.71 -7.90
CA ALA A 188 -9.86 28.15 -7.71
C ALA A 188 -8.60 28.84 -8.26
N LYS A 189 -7.40 28.28 -8.01
CA LYS A 189 -6.14 28.75 -8.59
C LYS A 189 -6.15 28.68 -10.12
N LEU A 190 -6.51 27.53 -10.71
CA LEU A 190 -6.59 27.36 -12.16
C LEU A 190 -7.59 28.34 -12.79
N ARG A 191 -8.74 28.59 -12.15
CA ARG A 191 -9.68 29.64 -12.59
C ARG A 191 -9.08 31.05 -12.52
N GLN A 192 -8.31 31.36 -11.46
CA GLN A 192 -7.60 32.63 -11.33
C GLN A 192 -6.51 32.80 -12.39
N GLU A 193 -5.76 31.74 -12.69
CA GLU A 193 -4.72 31.70 -13.72
C GLU A 193 -5.30 31.83 -15.13
N CYS A 194 -6.39 31.12 -15.46
CA CYS A 194 -7.11 31.31 -16.72
C CYS A 194 -7.64 32.75 -16.85
N ASN A 195 -8.16 33.35 -15.78
CA ASN A 195 -8.61 34.76 -15.80
C ASN A 195 -7.43 35.74 -15.98
N LYS A 196 -6.28 35.46 -15.35
CA LYS A 196 -5.04 36.25 -15.53
C LYS A 196 -4.53 36.17 -16.97
N LEU A 197 -4.47 34.96 -17.54
CA LEU A 197 -4.04 34.73 -18.91
C LEU A 197 -5.01 35.34 -19.94
N MET A 198 -6.34 35.28 -19.70
CA MET A 198 -7.30 36.01 -20.55
C MET A 198 -7.10 37.53 -20.48
N LYS A 199 -6.81 38.08 -19.29
CA LYS A 199 -6.52 39.51 -19.14
C LYS A 199 -5.22 39.90 -19.86
N GLU A 200 -4.13 39.16 -19.65
CA GLU A 200 -2.85 39.37 -20.34
C GLU A 200 -2.99 39.23 -21.87
N LEU A 201 -3.80 38.29 -22.36
CA LEU A 201 -4.12 38.14 -23.77
C LEU A 201 -4.91 39.34 -24.31
N SER A 202 -5.90 39.86 -23.56
CA SER A 202 -6.63 41.07 -23.96
C SER A 202 -5.74 42.30 -23.99
N GLU A 203 -4.88 42.50 -22.98
CA GLU A 203 -3.92 43.61 -22.94
C GLU A 203 -2.90 43.53 -24.08
N LYS A 204 -2.41 42.33 -24.41
CA LYS A 204 -1.53 42.13 -25.58
C LYS A 204 -2.25 42.36 -26.90
N SER A 205 -3.52 41.98 -27.02
CA SER A 205 -4.35 42.24 -28.21
C SER A 205 -4.59 43.74 -28.41
N GLU A 206 -4.90 44.48 -27.33
CA GLU A 206 -5.05 45.94 -27.36
C GLU A 206 -3.75 46.65 -27.73
N VAL A 207 -2.60 46.21 -27.20
CA VAL A 207 -1.28 46.75 -27.57
C VAL A 207 -0.97 46.46 -29.05
N LEU A 208 -1.19 45.23 -29.53
CA LEU A 208 -0.98 44.87 -30.94
C LEU A 208 -1.86 45.72 -31.88
N GLN A 209 -3.13 45.96 -31.50
CA GLN A 209 -4.03 46.81 -32.27
C GLN A 209 -3.56 48.29 -32.29
N GLN A 210 -2.99 48.78 -31.20
CA GLN A 210 -2.36 50.11 -31.14
C GLN A 210 -1.09 50.18 -32.00
N GLU A 211 -0.24 49.16 -31.97
CA GLU A 211 0.96 49.07 -32.82
C GLU A 211 0.61 48.98 -34.31
N GLU A 212 -0.41 48.21 -34.69
CA GLU A 212 -0.97 48.20 -36.05
C GLU A 212 -1.43 49.60 -36.49
N GLN A 213 -2.14 50.32 -35.62
CA GLN A 213 -2.62 51.66 -35.95
C GLN A 213 -1.46 52.67 -36.04
N GLN A 214 -0.42 52.53 -35.21
CA GLN A 214 0.81 53.30 -35.37
C GLN A 214 1.53 52.97 -36.68
N LYS A 215 1.66 51.69 -37.05
CA LYS A 215 2.25 51.26 -38.32
C LYS A 215 1.51 51.90 -39.51
N LYS A 216 0.18 51.81 -39.55
CA LYS A 216 -0.65 52.45 -40.59
C LYS A 216 -0.44 53.97 -40.64
N ASN A 217 -0.32 54.63 -39.47
CA ASN A 217 -0.02 56.06 -39.40
C ASN A 217 1.41 56.41 -39.89
N TRP A 218 2.40 55.53 -39.70
CA TRP A 218 3.76 55.71 -40.22
C TRP A 218 3.86 55.42 -41.71
N GLU A 219 3.15 54.42 -42.20
CA GLU A 219 3.04 54.06 -43.62
C GLU A 219 2.41 55.21 -44.45
N ILE A 220 1.34 55.82 -43.94
CA ILE A 220 0.74 57.03 -44.54
C ILE A 220 1.74 58.20 -44.57
N LYS A 221 2.56 58.38 -43.53
CA LYS A 221 3.62 59.42 -43.51
C LYS A 221 4.75 59.10 -44.49
N ALA A 222 5.16 57.85 -44.61
CA ALA A 222 6.19 57.41 -45.55
C ALA A 222 5.77 57.71 -46.99
N VAL A 223 4.57 57.28 -47.40
CA VAL A 223 4.01 57.58 -48.74
C VAL A 223 3.87 59.09 -48.99
N ALA A 224 3.52 59.87 -47.95
CA ALA A 224 3.48 61.33 -48.07
C ALA A 224 4.88 61.96 -48.26
N SER A 225 5.91 61.43 -47.61
CA SER A 225 7.30 61.86 -47.77
C SER A 225 7.91 61.40 -49.12
N GLU A 226 7.63 60.18 -49.57
CA GLU A 226 8.00 59.69 -50.90
C GLU A 226 7.44 60.60 -51.98
N LYS A 227 6.14 60.95 -51.90
CA LYS A 227 5.51 61.89 -52.82
C LYS A 227 6.13 63.30 -52.80
N GLN A 228 6.61 63.77 -51.65
CA GLN A 228 7.37 65.02 -51.57
C GLN A 228 8.74 64.90 -52.25
N ILE A 229 9.42 63.76 -52.11
CA ILE A 229 10.69 63.48 -52.79
C ILE A 229 10.48 63.39 -54.31
N GLU A 230 9.44 62.69 -54.79
CA GLU A 230 9.07 62.67 -56.22
C GLU A 230 8.81 64.07 -56.77
N GLN A 231 8.06 64.90 -56.05
CA GLN A 231 7.75 66.27 -56.48
C GLN A 231 9.00 67.15 -56.49
N LEU A 232 9.90 67.01 -55.51
CA LEU A 232 11.19 67.70 -55.50
C LEU A 232 12.07 67.24 -56.67
N GLN A 233 12.20 65.93 -56.92
CA GLN A 233 12.93 65.41 -58.08
C GLN A 233 12.33 65.88 -59.42
N ALA A 234 11.00 65.97 -59.54
CA ALA A 234 10.36 66.52 -60.74
C ALA A 234 10.77 67.99 -60.95
N SER A 235 10.70 68.81 -59.90
CA SER A 235 11.14 70.22 -59.97
C SER A 235 12.64 70.37 -60.26
N GLN A 236 13.49 69.44 -59.78
CA GLN A 236 14.92 69.41 -60.08
C GLN A 236 15.15 69.10 -61.57
N ARG A 237 14.49 68.07 -62.12
CA ARG A 237 14.56 67.74 -63.56
C ARG A 237 14.06 68.89 -64.45
N GLU A 238 13.02 69.61 -64.03
CA GLU A 238 12.56 70.82 -64.74
C GLU A 238 13.61 71.93 -64.72
N VAL A 239 14.20 72.22 -63.55
CA VAL A 239 15.29 73.21 -63.43
C VAL A 239 16.51 72.79 -64.26
N GLU A 240 16.96 71.55 -64.16
CA GLU A 240 18.04 70.97 -64.98
C GLU A 240 17.76 71.11 -66.48
N ALA A 241 16.55 70.79 -66.94
CA ALA A 241 16.16 70.97 -68.33
C ALA A 241 16.17 72.45 -68.78
N THR A 242 15.76 73.39 -67.93
CA THR A 242 15.86 74.83 -68.25
C THR A 242 17.30 75.34 -68.27
N LEU A 243 18.18 74.80 -67.41
CA LEU A 243 19.60 75.12 -67.39
C LEU A 243 20.33 74.53 -68.60
N GLN A 244 20.02 73.29 -68.99
CA GLN A 244 20.54 72.67 -70.21
C GLN A 244 20.13 73.47 -71.44
N LYS A 245 18.84 73.81 -71.57
CA LYS A 245 18.35 74.64 -72.69
C LYS A 245 19.06 76.00 -72.77
N ARG A 246 19.38 76.63 -71.63
CA ARG A 246 20.18 77.85 -71.58
C ARG A 246 21.65 77.63 -71.96
N LEU A 247 22.24 76.51 -71.59
CA LEU A 247 23.59 76.13 -71.98
C LEU A 247 23.68 75.89 -73.50
N ASP A 248 22.66 75.27 -74.09
CA ASP A 248 22.52 75.07 -75.53
C ASP A 248 22.36 76.41 -76.26
N GLU A 249 21.48 77.29 -75.78
CA GLU A 249 21.30 78.66 -76.31
C GLU A 249 22.61 79.49 -76.28
N VAL A 250 23.35 79.45 -75.16
CA VAL A 250 24.66 80.11 -75.04
C VAL A 250 25.71 79.48 -75.95
N SER A 251 25.69 78.15 -76.12
CA SER A 251 26.59 77.43 -77.04
C SER A 251 26.31 77.76 -78.50
N ASP A 252 25.04 77.98 -78.86
CA ASP A 252 24.61 78.46 -80.17
C ASP A 252 25.07 79.90 -80.44
N GLU A 253 24.88 80.83 -79.49
CA GLU A 253 25.39 82.20 -79.64
C GLU A 253 26.93 82.27 -79.67
N LEU A 254 27.62 81.41 -78.90
CA LEU A 254 29.07 81.28 -78.98
C LEU A 254 29.51 80.77 -80.37
N ARG A 255 28.76 79.83 -80.98
CA ARG A 255 29.04 79.34 -82.33
C ARG A 255 28.78 80.41 -83.40
N LYS A 256 27.70 81.19 -83.28
CA LYS A 256 27.38 82.33 -84.16
C LYS A 256 28.46 83.41 -84.09
N THR A 257 28.85 83.83 -82.88
CA THR A 257 29.89 84.85 -82.66
C THR A 257 31.28 84.38 -83.08
N GLN A 258 31.64 83.11 -82.85
CA GLN A 258 32.88 82.54 -83.38
C GLN A 258 32.88 82.52 -84.93
N THR A 259 31.73 82.33 -85.56
CA THR A 259 31.59 82.33 -87.03
C THR A 259 31.68 83.74 -87.60
N SER A 260 31.03 84.74 -86.99
CA SER A 260 31.18 86.14 -87.42
C SER A 260 32.59 86.68 -87.19
N TYR A 261 33.25 86.29 -86.09
CA TYR A 261 34.67 86.60 -85.86
C TYR A 261 35.58 86.02 -86.95
N LYS A 262 35.36 84.75 -87.37
CA LYS A 262 36.09 84.14 -88.50
C LYS A 262 35.89 84.92 -89.81
N SER A 263 34.66 85.40 -90.09
CA SER A 263 34.39 86.24 -91.27
C SER A 263 35.15 87.58 -91.19
N LEU A 264 35.05 88.28 -90.06
CA LEU A 264 35.76 89.55 -89.83
C LEU A 264 37.27 89.41 -89.99
N LEU A 265 37.85 88.28 -89.55
CA LEU A 265 39.27 88.00 -89.69
C LEU A 265 39.64 87.80 -91.18
N ALA A 266 38.84 87.04 -91.94
CA ALA A 266 39.05 86.86 -93.38
C ALA A 266 38.90 88.17 -94.17
N ASP A 267 37.92 89.02 -93.82
CA ASP A 267 37.74 90.35 -94.42
C ASP A 267 38.91 91.29 -94.08
N ALA A 268 39.46 91.21 -92.86
CA ALA A 268 40.67 91.95 -92.47
C ALA A 268 41.93 91.47 -93.24
N GLU A 269 42.08 90.16 -93.48
CA GLU A 269 43.17 89.64 -94.31
C GLU A 269 43.03 90.05 -95.78
N LYS A 270 41.80 90.08 -96.30
CA LYS A 270 41.50 90.58 -97.66
C LYS A 270 41.80 92.08 -97.79
N ALA A 271 41.43 92.89 -96.79
CA ALA A 271 41.79 94.31 -96.74
C ALA A 271 43.30 94.52 -96.66
N ARG A 272 44.03 93.69 -95.88
CA ARG A 272 45.51 93.68 -95.85
C ARG A 272 46.11 93.34 -97.23
N GLY A 273 45.55 92.38 -97.96
CA GLY A 273 45.98 92.06 -99.32
C GLY A 273 45.73 93.21 -100.31
N GLN A 274 44.61 93.92 -100.18
CA GLN A 274 44.34 95.14 -100.95
C GLN A 274 45.34 96.27 -100.60
N GLN A 275 45.66 96.45 -99.31
CA GLN A 275 46.68 97.40 -98.85
C GLN A 275 48.06 97.11 -99.46
N GLN A 276 48.45 95.83 -99.55
CA GLN A 276 49.70 95.40 -100.21
C GLN A 276 49.68 95.70 -101.71
N SER A 277 48.57 95.41 -102.40
CA SER A 277 48.42 95.73 -103.83
C SER A 277 48.47 97.25 -104.11
N ILE A 278 47.90 98.07 -103.22
CA ILE A 278 48.01 99.54 -103.29
C ILE A 278 49.47 99.99 -103.10
N ALA A 279 50.20 99.40 -102.16
CA ALA A 279 51.63 99.69 -101.96
C ALA A 279 52.49 99.30 -103.17
N GLU A 280 52.20 98.17 -103.83
CA GLU A 280 52.85 97.81 -105.11
C GLU A 280 52.55 98.82 -106.23
N LEU A 281 51.31 99.30 -106.33
CA LEU A 281 50.93 100.30 -107.32
C LEU A 281 51.62 101.65 -107.06
N GLN A 282 51.80 102.03 -105.79
CA GLN A 282 52.59 103.20 -105.40
C GLN A 282 54.08 103.03 -105.75
N ALA A 283 54.67 101.86 -105.52
CA ALA A 283 56.05 101.56 -105.92
C ALA A 283 56.23 101.62 -107.45
N LYS A 284 55.28 101.06 -108.22
CA LYS A 284 55.26 101.14 -109.69
C LYS A 284 55.14 102.58 -110.18
N LEU A 285 54.29 103.41 -109.57
CA LEU A 285 54.16 104.83 -109.89
C LEU A 285 55.45 105.62 -109.63
N LEU A 286 56.14 105.36 -108.52
CA LEU A 286 57.44 106.00 -108.22
C LEU A 286 58.52 105.60 -109.24
N SER A 287 58.50 104.36 -109.74
CA SER A 287 59.45 103.92 -110.79
C SER A 287 59.21 104.62 -112.14
N SER A 288 57.96 104.79 -112.58
CA SER A 288 57.67 105.51 -113.82
C SER A 288 57.88 107.03 -113.69
N GLU A 289 57.69 107.62 -112.51
CA GLU A 289 58.07 109.01 -112.24
C GLU A 289 59.60 109.21 -112.34
N ALA A 290 60.40 108.22 -111.93
CA ALA A 290 61.85 108.23 -112.09
C ALA A 290 62.27 108.10 -113.56
N GLU A 291 61.63 107.22 -114.35
CA GLU A 291 61.86 107.13 -115.79
C GLU A 291 61.55 108.44 -116.52
N VAL A 292 60.43 109.11 -116.19
CA VAL A 292 60.07 110.43 -116.76
C VAL A 292 61.12 111.49 -116.44
N LYS A 293 61.69 111.49 -115.22
CA LYS A 293 62.80 112.39 -114.86
C LYS A 293 64.07 112.10 -115.66
N SER A 294 64.39 110.83 -115.94
CA SER A 294 65.49 110.46 -116.85
C SER A 294 65.26 110.98 -118.27
N LYS A 295 64.05 110.78 -118.83
CA LYS A 295 63.65 111.25 -120.17
C LYS A 295 63.74 112.78 -120.32
N LEU A 296 63.49 113.54 -119.25
CA LEU A 296 63.62 115.00 -119.26
C LEU A 296 65.09 115.44 -119.35
N LEU A 297 66.01 114.75 -118.66
CA LEU A 297 67.46 115.01 -118.74
C LEU A 297 68.03 114.65 -120.12
N GLU A 298 67.51 113.61 -120.77
CA GLU A 298 67.80 113.28 -122.17
C GLU A 298 67.34 114.41 -123.11
N LEU A 299 66.18 115.01 -122.86
CA LEU A 299 65.59 116.07 -123.69
C LEU A 299 66.39 117.38 -123.69
N ASP A 300 66.83 117.88 -122.53
CA ASP A 300 67.66 119.10 -122.49
C ASP A 300 69.06 118.86 -123.13
N ASN A 301 69.61 117.63 -123.05
CA ASN A 301 70.84 117.25 -123.75
C ASN A 301 70.68 117.26 -125.29
N VAL A 302 69.53 116.82 -125.81
CA VAL A 302 69.19 116.95 -127.24
C VAL A 302 69.00 118.41 -127.66
N LYS A 303 68.35 119.21 -126.82
CA LYS A 303 68.07 120.64 -127.07
C LYS A 303 69.33 121.49 -127.18
N GLY A 304 70.36 121.24 -126.36
CA GLY A 304 71.67 121.90 -126.50
C GLY A 304 72.30 121.65 -127.87
N LYS A 305 72.35 120.39 -128.30
CA LYS A 305 72.95 119.95 -129.59
C LYS A 305 72.28 120.55 -130.83
N LEU A 306 71.01 120.95 -130.72
CA LEU A 306 70.28 121.60 -131.81
C LEU A 306 70.71 123.07 -132.02
N GLN A 307 71.17 123.74 -130.97
CA GLN A 307 71.52 125.17 -131.03
C GLN A 307 72.85 125.40 -131.76
N ASP A 308 73.88 124.60 -131.47
CA ASP A 308 75.19 124.69 -132.12
C ASP A 308 75.10 124.44 -133.64
N ALA A 309 74.33 123.43 -134.04
CA ALA A 309 74.11 123.03 -135.44
C ALA A 309 73.45 124.12 -136.31
N SER A 310 72.77 125.10 -135.71
CA SER A 310 72.23 126.27 -136.43
C SER A 310 73.32 127.23 -136.91
N SER A 311 74.46 127.28 -136.21
CA SER A 311 75.53 128.26 -136.45
C SER A 311 76.46 127.90 -137.60
N GLU A 312 76.62 126.60 -137.91
CA GLU A 312 77.46 126.12 -139.00
C GLU A 312 76.76 126.17 -140.37
N ASN A 313 75.42 126.05 -140.40
CA ASN A 313 74.62 125.99 -141.63
C ASN A 313 74.79 127.20 -142.55
N THR A 314 75.14 128.38 -142.02
CA THR A 314 75.40 129.58 -142.83
C THR A 314 76.76 129.59 -143.52
N LYS A 315 77.72 128.76 -143.08
CA LYS A 315 79.10 128.72 -143.61
C LYS A 315 79.33 127.59 -144.63
N LEU A 316 78.42 126.62 -144.71
CA LEU A 316 78.54 125.47 -145.62
C LEU A 316 77.86 125.69 -146.99
N LEU A 317 77.03 126.72 -147.13
CA LEU A 317 76.24 127.02 -148.34
C LEU A 317 77.06 127.31 -149.61
N GLU A 318 78.34 127.70 -149.49
CA GLU A 318 79.21 128.00 -150.63
C GLU A 318 80.20 126.87 -150.98
N ARG A 319 80.44 125.89 -150.10
CA ARG A 319 81.70 125.10 -150.16
C ARG A 319 81.58 123.67 -150.68
N ILE A 320 80.42 123.02 -150.62
CA ILE A 320 80.24 121.65 -151.15
C ILE A 320 79.07 121.59 -152.15
N LYS A 321 79.24 122.33 -153.25
CA LYS A 321 78.52 122.10 -154.52
C LYS A 321 79.30 121.11 -155.42
N SER A 322 80.13 120.28 -154.81
CA SER A 322 81.17 119.47 -155.45
C SER A 322 81.48 118.22 -154.63
N ILE A 323 80.95 117.09 -155.10
CA ILE A 323 81.54 115.73 -155.01
C ILE A 323 81.36 114.93 -153.68
N GLU A 324 81.06 113.63 -153.85
CA GLU A 324 81.15 112.47 -152.91
C GLU A 324 80.29 112.40 -151.61
N ALA A 325 80.13 111.25 -150.91
CA ALA A 325 79.49 109.96 -151.26
C ALA A 325 79.62 108.87 -150.12
N LEU A 326 78.51 108.18 -149.73
CA LEU A 326 78.37 106.80 -149.13
C LEU A 326 78.72 106.41 -147.63
N LEU A 327 77.67 105.96 -146.86
CA LEU A 327 77.48 104.69 -146.01
C LEU A 327 77.84 104.44 -144.47
N GLU A 328 76.86 103.83 -143.70
CA GLU A 328 76.80 102.81 -142.55
C GLU A 328 77.45 102.97 -141.11
N ALA A 329 77.25 102.21 -139.97
CA ALA A 329 76.26 101.27 -139.25
C ALA A 329 76.80 100.89 -137.78
N GLY A 330 76.27 100.14 -136.75
CA GLY A 330 75.00 99.46 -136.28
C GLY A 330 75.14 98.44 -135.05
N GLN A 331 74.04 98.00 -134.32
CA GLN A 331 73.77 96.70 -133.54
C GLN A 331 73.63 96.52 -131.93
N MET A 332 73.38 95.27 -131.36
CA MET A 332 72.42 94.87 -130.19
C MET A 332 72.60 93.55 -129.25
N ARG A 333 71.54 93.05 -128.45
CA ARG A 333 71.07 91.65 -127.89
C ARG A 333 70.91 91.40 -126.30
N GLU A 334 70.30 90.40 -125.53
CA GLU A 334 69.27 89.22 -125.42
C GLU A 334 69.20 88.59 -123.90
N ALA A 335 68.50 87.57 -123.24
CA ALA A 335 67.33 86.54 -123.19
C ALA A 335 67.31 85.71 -121.77
N GLU A 336 66.53 84.73 -121.15
CA GLU A 336 65.16 83.98 -120.95
C GLU A 336 65.15 83.03 -119.62
N LYS A 337 64.33 82.04 -119.05
CA LYS A 337 63.04 81.18 -119.24
C LYS A 337 62.50 80.23 -118.02
N ASP A 338 61.29 79.55 -118.10
CA ASP A 338 60.75 78.16 -117.62
C ASP A 338 59.72 77.70 -116.43
N ARG A 339 59.28 76.37 -116.27
CA ARG A 339 58.00 75.74 -115.61
C ARG A 339 58.07 74.29 -114.86
N ASP A 340 57.14 73.33 -114.40
CA ASP A 340 55.65 72.90 -114.13
C ASP A 340 55.54 71.45 -113.36
N LEU A 341 54.53 70.52 -113.00
CA LEU A 341 53.03 70.19 -112.68
C LEU A 341 52.79 68.61 -112.28
N GLN A 342 51.71 67.78 -111.89
CA GLN A 342 50.23 67.66 -111.40
C GLN A 342 49.73 66.20 -110.86
N VAL A 343 48.43 65.82 -110.47
CA VAL A 343 47.93 64.46 -109.84
C VAL A 343 46.35 64.06 -109.72
N ALA A 344 45.83 62.76 -109.57
CA ALA A 344 44.49 62.20 -108.89
C ALA A 344 43.81 60.74 -109.26
N CYS A 345 42.94 60.02 -108.42
CA CYS A 345 42.18 58.65 -108.63
C CYS A 345 40.92 58.19 -107.68
N SER A 346 40.03 57.13 -107.96
CA SER A 346 38.98 56.38 -107.04
C SER A 346 38.08 55.11 -107.58
N LEU A 347 37.23 54.36 -106.74
CA LEU A 347 35.99 53.42 -106.97
C LEU A 347 35.94 51.78 -106.93
N THR A 348 34.75 51.06 -106.97
CA THR A 348 34.38 49.55 -106.67
C THR A 348 33.10 48.94 -107.42
N PRO A 349 32.27 47.80 -107.16
CA PRO A 349 32.17 46.48 -106.35
C PRO A 349 31.38 45.15 -106.92
N ALA A 350 31.00 44.08 -106.10
CA ALA A 350 29.84 43.02 -106.11
C ALA A 350 29.82 41.50 -106.66
N SER A 351 29.18 40.47 -105.96
CA SER A 351 28.56 39.12 -106.42
C SER A 351 27.97 38.12 -105.31
N CYS A 352 27.48 36.87 -105.61
CA CYS A 352 26.46 36.01 -104.88
C CYS A 352 26.80 34.56 -104.28
N PRO A 353 25.89 33.87 -103.51
CA PRO A 353 26.14 32.63 -102.70
C PRO A 353 25.26 31.35 -102.97
N SER A 354 25.52 30.23 -102.26
CA SER A 354 24.52 29.14 -101.94
C SER A 354 25.04 27.95 -101.09
N ARG A 355 26.31 27.53 -101.21
CA ARG A 355 26.84 26.25 -100.67
C ARG A 355 27.17 26.22 -99.16
N LEU A 356 26.54 27.07 -98.34
CA LEU A 356 26.88 27.25 -96.92
C LEU A 356 25.91 26.56 -95.95
N GLN A 357 24.63 26.41 -96.31
CA GLN A 357 23.57 26.02 -95.36
C GLN A 357 23.79 24.65 -94.70
N GLU A 358 24.04 23.59 -95.50
CA GLU A 358 24.27 22.23 -94.99
C GLU A 358 25.50 22.10 -94.07
N LYS A 359 26.41 23.08 -94.10
CA LYS A 359 27.56 23.14 -93.18
C LYS A 359 27.26 23.89 -91.90
N THR A 360 26.31 24.83 -91.90
CA THR A 360 25.77 25.44 -90.68
C THR A 360 25.06 24.39 -89.82
N ASP A 361 24.20 23.57 -90.42
CA ASP A 361 23.34 22.63 -89.69
C ASP A 361 24.10 21.39 -89.13
N GLN A 362 25.32 21.13 -89.64
CA GLN A 362 26.25 20.15 -89.07
C GLN A 362 27.24 20.76 -88.06
N LEU A 363 27.40 22.09 -88.05
CA LEU A 363 28.16 22.78 -87.02
C LEU A 363 27.29 22.96 -85.77
N SER A 364 26.03 23.37 -85.90
CA SER A 364 25.17 23.71 -84.76
C SER A 364 24.95 22.57 -83.76
N SER A 365 24.84 21.31 -84.20
CA SER A 365 24.67 20.16 -83.29
C SER A 365 25.94 19.81 -82.52
N LEU A 366 27.11 19.84 -83.17
CA LEU A 366 28.41 19.67 -82.51
C LEU A 366 28.79 20.88 -81.65
N GLU A 367 28.34 22.07 -82.03
CA GLU A 367 28.48 23.30 -81.24
C GLU A 367 27.61 23.22 -79.98
N GLN A 368 26.38 22.69 -80.07
CA GLN A 368 25.50 22.47 -78.92
C GLN A 368 26.06 21.42 -77.93
N GLU A 369 26.47 20.23 -78.40
CA GLU A 369 27.10 19.21 -77.54
C GLU A 369 28.39 19.76 -76.89
N ALA A 370 29.14 20.58 -77.63
CA ALA A 370 30.33 21.25 -77.11
C ALA A 370 30.02 22.49 -76.23
N THR A 371 28.80 23.04 -76.21
CA THR A 371 28.37 23.99 -75.17
C THR A 371 27.93 23.26 -73.91
N GLU A 372 27.13 22.20 -74.02
CA GLU A 372 26.64 21.44 -72.85
C GLU A 372 27.80 20.83 -72.04
N LEU A 373 28.82 20.27 -72.70
CA LEU A 373 30.03 19.80 -72.03
C LEU A 373 30.90 20.94 -71.47
N ARG A 374 30.87 22.15 -72.06
CA ARG A 374 31.56 23.32 -71.51
C ARG A 374 30.86 23.86 -70.28
N GLU A 375 29.53 23.94 -70.29
CA GLU A 375 28.73 24.36 -69.14
C GLU A 375 28.88 23.39 -67.96
N ALA A 376 28.87 22.08 -68.20
CA ALA A 376 29.13 21.08 -67.16
C ALA A 376 30.53 21.24 -66.53
N VAL A 377 31.57 21.51 -67.35
CA VAL A 377 32.93 21.78 -66.87
C VAL A 377 33.01 23.12 -66.12
N GLU A 378 32.36 24.18 -66.59
CA GLU A 378 32.40 25.49 -65.94
C GLU A 378 31.63 25.49 -64.62
N GLN A 379 30.46 24.82 -64.55
CA GLN A 379 29.74 24.59 -63.30
C GLN A 379 30.57 23.80 -62.28
N GLN A 380 31.45 22.89 -62.73
CA GLN A 380 32.32 22.15 -61.82
C GLN A 380 33.55 22.97 -61.40
N LYS A 381 34.04 23.91 -62.25
CA LYS A 381 35.03 24.91 -61.85
C LYS A 381 34.49 25.91 -60.85
N THR A 382 33.28 26.47 -61.05
CA THR A 382 32.67 27.39 -60.08
C THR A 382 32.50 26.71 -58.75
N LYS A 383 31.90 25.51 -58.70
CA LYS A 383 31.83 24.69 -57.46
C LYS A 383 33.20 24.43 -56.82
N ASN A 384 34.27 24.22 -57.60
CA ASN A 384 35.62 24.06 -57.05
C ASN A 384 36.20 25.38 -56.53
N ASN A 385 35.94 26.50 -57.19
CA ASN A 385 36.36 27.84 -56.76
C ASN A 385 35.60 28.28 -55.51
N ASP A 386 34.28 28.07 -55.44
CA ASP A 386 33.46 28.31 -54.25
C ASP A 386 33.97 27.53 -53.04
N LEU A 387 34.35 26.27 -53.24
CA LEU A 387 34.94 25.43 -52.19
C LEU A 387 36.33 25.92 -51.77
N ARG A 388 37.17 26.38 -52.71
CA ARG A 388 38.47 27.02 -52.40
C ARG A 388 38.26 28.33 -51.64
N GLU A 389 37.31 29.17 -52.04
CA GLU A 389 37.04 30.46 -51.41
C GLU A 389 36.46 30.27 -50.00
N LYS A 390 35.52 29.32 -49.82
CA LYS A 390 34.99 28.95 -48.50
C LYS A 390 36.06 28.36 -47.59
N ASN A 391 36.94 27.50 -48.12
CA ASN A 391 38.05 26.92 -47.36
C ASN A 391 39.12 27.97 -47.01
N TRP A 392 39.44 28.88 -47.94
CA TRP A 392 40.36 30.00 -47.72
C TRP A 392 39.81 30.98 -46.68
N LYS A 393 38.54 31.38 -46.77
CA LYS A 393 37.86 32.20 -45.75
C LYS A 393 37.80 31.52 -44.39
N ALA A 394 37.61 30.20 -44.34
CA ALA A 394 37.68 29.44 -43.09
C ALA A 394 39.10 29.42 -42.50
N MET A 395 40.14 29.31 -43.35
CA MET A 395 41.54 29.36 -42.93
C MET A 395 41.97 30.77 -42.48
N GLU A 396 41.46 31.83 -43.13
CA GLU A 396 41.65 33.22 -42.74
C GLU A 396 40.93 33.54 -41.43
N ALA A 397 39.70 33.05 -41.25
CA ALA A 397 38.98 33.12 -39.97
C ALA A 397 39.71 32.36 -38.84
N LEU A 398 40.24 31.17 -39.12
CA LEU A 398 41.03 30.41 -38.14
C LEU A 398 42.29 31.17 -37.74
N THR A 399 43.11 31.59 -38.71
CA THR A 399 44.39 32.26 -38.44
C THR A 399 44.23 33.67 -37.86
N THR A 400 43.11 34.35 -38.07
CA THR A 400 42.78 35.60 -37.36
C THR A 400 42.32 35.34 -35.93
N VAL A 401 41.57 34.27 -35.66
CA VAL A 401 41.21 33.85 -34.28
C VAL A 401 42.44 33.37 -33.50
N GLU A 402 43.34 32.61 -34.13
CA GLU A 402 44.61 32.17 -33.53
C GLU A 402 45.48 33.37 -33.15
N LYS A 403 45.72 34.30 -34.08
CA LYS A 403 46.46 35.54 -33.78
C LYS A 403 45.78 36.38 -32.70
N ALA A 404 44.46 36.57 -32.76
CA ALA A 404 43.74 37.30 -31.74
C ALA A 404 43.79 36.60 -30.36
N CYS A 405 44.05 35.29 -30.30
CA CYS A 405 44.29 34.56 -29.07
C CYS A 405 45.74 34.77 -28.57
N GLU A 406 46.74 34.65 -29.45
CA GLU A 406 48.15 34.91 -29.13
C GLU A 406 48.38 36.36 -28.68
N GLU A 407 47.81 37.34 -29.40
CA GLU A 407 47.87 38.76 -29.06
C GLU A 407 47.20 39.06 -27.71
N LYS A 408 46.04 38.44 -27.41
CA LYS A 408 45.40 38.55 -26.08
C LYS A 408 46.22 37.89 -24.99
N LEU A 409 46.86 36.75 -25.26
CA LEU A 409 47.75 36.07 -24.30
C LEU A 409 48.97 36.95 -23.98
N LEU A 410 49.63 37.48 -25.01
CA LEU A 410 50.79 38.38 -24.87
C LEU A 410 50.41 39.71 -24.19
N ALA A 411 49.25 40.28 -24.52
CA ALA A 411 48.72 41.46 -23.83
C ALA A 411 48.42 41.17 -22.37
N ALA A 412 47.81 40.02 -22.04
CA ALA A 412 47.52 39.63 -20.66
C ALA A 412 48.78 39.34 -19.83
N THR A 413 49.80 38.69 -20.41
CA THR A 413 51.09 38.50 -19.72
C THR A 413 51.82 39.81 -19.52
N LYS A 414 51.85 40.69 -20.54
CA LYS A 414 52.48 42.01 -20.45
C LYS A 414 51.75 42.92 -19.46
N ALA A 415 50.42 42.94 -19.46
CA ALA A 415 49.63 43.67 -18.47
C ALA A 415 49.82 43.13 -17.04
N LYS A 416 49.99 41.80 -16.87
CA LYS A 416 50.34 41.20 -15.57
C LYS A 416 51.74 41.62 -15.10
N GLU A 417 52.72 41.64 -16.00
CA GLU A 417 54.09 42.11 -15.68
C GLU A 417 54.12 43.61 -15.40
N GLU A 418 53.38 44.42 -16.16
CA GLU A 418 53.21 45.85 -15.92
C GLU A 418 52.48 46.12 -14.60
N LEU A 419 51.44 45.36 -14.25
CA LEU A 419 50.78 45.45 -12.94
C LEU A 419 51.70 45.01 -11.79
N ALA A 420 52.54 43.99 -11.98
CA ALA A 420 53.52 43.56 -10.99
C ALA A 420 54.63 44.61 -10.79
N GLN A 421 55.12 45.22 -11.88
CA GLN A 421 56.08 46.32 -11.84
C GLN A 421 55.46 47.59 -11.27
N GLN A 422 54.21 47.91 -11.60
CA GLN A 422 53.47 49.02 -11.00
C GLN A 422 53.22 48.78 -9.51
N LEU A 423 52.94 47.54 -9.08
CA LEU A 423 52.79 47.19 -7.68
C LEU A 423 54.11 47.31 -6.92
N ASP A 424 55.22 46.77 -7.43
CA ASP A 424 56.55 46.93 -6.81
C ASP A 424 57.01 48.40 -6.80
N ALA A 425 56.82 49.12 -7.91
CA ALA A 425 57.11 50.55 -7.99
C ALA A 425 56.22 51.37 -7.05
N LEU A 426 54.93 51.01 -6.87
CA LEU A 426 54.02 51.64 -5.92
C LEU A 426 54.39 51.29 -4.47
N GLN A 427 54.77 50.04 -4.18
CA GLN A 427 55.24 49.63 -2.86
C GLN A 427 56.55 50.33 -2.51
N THR A 428 57.52 50.37 -3.41
CA THR A 428 58.80 51.07 -3.26
C THR A 428 58.60 52.58 -3.14
N ARG A 429 57.76 53.19 -4.01
CA ARG A 429 57.41 54.61 -3.91
C ARG A 429 56.63 54.94 -2.65
N THR A 430 55.79 54.04 -2.15
CA THR A 430 55.06 54.23 -0.88
C THR A 430 56.01 54.11 0.31
N LYS A 431 56.87 53.08 0.35
CA LYS A 431 57.98 52.94 1.31
C LYS A 431 58.83 54.22 1.35
N GLN A 432 59.24 54.73 0.19
CA GLN A 432 60.08 55.92 0.06
C GLN A 432 59.33 57.22 0.41
N THR A 433 58.07 57.36 -0.02
CA THR A 433 57.23 58.55 0.26
C THR A 433 56.94 58.63 1.76
N LEU A 434 56.56 57.52 2.39
CA LEU A 434 56.29 57.46 3.83
C LEU A 434 57.54 57.77 4.66
N LEU A 435 58.70 57.22 4.31
CA LEU A 435 59.98 57.59 4.94
C LEU A 435 60.36 59.06 4.70
N SER A 436 60.05 59.63 3.52
CA SER A 436 60.32 61.06 3.24
C SER A 436 59.34 62.00 3.94
N ALA A 437 58.12 61.55 4.22
CA ALA A 437 57.09 62.31 4.92
C ALA A 437 57.34 62.35 6.45
N LEU A 438 57.97 61.33 7.02
CA LEU A 438 58.47 61.34 8.41
C LEU A 438 59.94 60.88 8.50
N PRO A 439 60.92 61.75 8.16
CA PRO A 439 62.35 61.41 8.12
C PRO A 439 62.97 60.95 9.46
N GLY A 440 62.27 61.10 10.58
CA GLY A 440 62.70 60.58 11.88
C GLY A 440 62.46 59.08 12.08
N VAL A 441 61.78 58.39 11.15
CA VAL A 441 61.42 56.98 11.27
C VAL A 441 62.46 56.08 10.59
N SER A 442 63.09 55.18 11.36
CA SER A 442 64.06 54.19 10.84
C SER A 442 63.50 52.77 10.93
N VAL A 443 63.35 52.10 9.79
CA VAL A 443 62.78 50.75 9.60
C VAL A 443 63.68 49.95 8.66
N SER A 444 63.83 48.64 8.88
CA SER A 444 64.66 47.77 8.04
C SER A 444 64.08 47.59 6.63
N SER A 445 64.85 47.86 5.58
CA SER A 445 64.33 47.87 4.19
C SER A 445 64.13 46.49 3.56
N GLN A 446 64.69 45.41 4.13
CA GLN A 446 64.68 44.05 3.57
C GLN A 446 63.47 43.19 4.00
N GLN A 447 62.42 43.79 4.55
CA GLN A 447 61.19 43.10 4.96
C GLN A 447 60.11 43.15 3.85
N ASP A 448 59.29 42.09 3.82
CA ASP A 448 58.04 42.04 3.05
C ASP A 448 57.14 43.24 3.36
N TYR A 449 56.36 43.67 2.36
CA TYR A 449 55.70 44.97 2.37
C TYR A 449 54.76 45.21 3.57
N ASP A 450 53.97 44.20 3.95
CA ASP A 450 53.01 44.33 5.05
C ASP A 450 53.69 44.35 6.42
N MET A 451 54.74 43.54 6.63
CA MET A 451 55.54 43.56 7.85
C MET A 451 56.28 44.90 8.01
N TRP A 452 56.85 45.39 6.91
CA TRP A 452 57.48 46.71 6.86
C TRP A 452 56.49 47.83 7.20
N LEU A 453 55.28 47.78 6.64
CA LEU A 453 54.22 48.76 6.91
C LEU A 453 53.80 48.76 8.38
N GLN A 454 53.78 47.60 9.03
CA GLN A 454 53.44 47.47 10.45
C GLN A 454 54.52 48.06 11.36
N GLU A 455 55.81 47.75 11.11
CA GLU A 455 56.94 48.34 11.86
C GLU A 455 57.06 49.85 11.61
N PHE A 456 56.81 50.30 10.37
CA PHE A 456 56.74 51.73 10.03
C PHE A 456 55.60 52.42 10.75
N LYS A 457 54.39 51.86 10.74
CA LYS A 457 53.20 52.44 11.38
C LYS A 457 53.42 52.68 12.88
N GLU A 458 54.02 51.73 13.58
CA GLU A 458 54.31 51.84 15.02
C GLU A 458 55.26 53.01 15.32
N LYS A 459 56.45 53.02 14.69
CA LYS A 459 57.45 54.10 14.86
C LYS A 459 56.95 55.47 14.38
N THR A 460 56.07 55.49 13.38
CA THR A 460 55.44 56.71 12.84
C THR A 460 54.47 57.35 13.83
N MET A 461 53.78 56.57 14.66
CA MET A 461 52.93 57.13 15.73
C MET A 461 53.75 57.87 16.79
N ASP A 462 55.04 57.56 16.96
CA ASP A 462 55.91 58.26 17.89
C ASP A 462 56.50 59.55 17.32
N THR A 463 56.85 59.58 16.04
CA THR A 463 57.35 60.81 15.37
C THR A 463 56.26 61.79 14.99
N LEU A 464 55.06 61.32 14.60
CA LEU A 464 53.93 62.19 14.23
C LEU A 464 53.40 63.02 15.43
N LYS A 465 53.77 62.67 16.66
CA LYS A 465 53.55 63.49 17.87
C LYS A 465 54.35 64.80 17.88
N GLN A 466 55.32 64.97 16.98
CA GLN A 466 56.28 66.10 17.03
C GLN A 466 56.19 67.08 15.86
N GLN A 467 55.70 66.69 14.68
CA GLN A 467 55.73 67.54 13.48
C GLN A 467 54.46 67.43 12.62
N THR A 468 53.51 68.33 12.89
CA THR A 468 52.58 68.85 11.88
C THR A 468 53.03 70.26 11.45
N VAL A 469 52.44 70.79 10.36
CA VAL A 469 52.60 72.15 9.77
C VAL A 469 53.40 72.23 8.45
N THR A 470 52.64 72.06 7.34
CA THR A 470 52.66 72.84 6.05
C THR A 470 53.88 72.88 5.12
N THR A 471 53.80 73.07 3.79
CA THR A 471 52.85 72.75 2.66
C THR A 471 53.61 73.12 1.34
N GLU A 472 52.97 73.02 0.16
CA GLU A 472 53.07 74.00 -0.96
C GLU A 472 54.33 73.99 -1.89
N PRO A 473 54.33 74.68 -3.08
CA PRO A 473 53.24 75.01 -4.02
C PRO A 473 53.64 74.73 -5.54
N PRO A 474 53.42 75.56 -6.61
CA PRO A 474 52.86 75.00 -7.87
C PRO A 474 53.44 75.52 -9.23
N ASP A 475 53.97 74.64 -10.09
CA ASP A 475 54.27 74.95 -11.51
C ASP A 475 53.21 74.36 -12.46
N SER A 476 51.94 74.63 -12.18
CA SER A 476 50.83 73.77 -12.62
C SER A 476 50.02 74.27 -13.82
N ALA A 477 49.71 75.57 -13.92
CA ALA A 477 48.51 76.06 -14.63
C ALA A 477 48.36 75.71 -16.13
N LEU A 478 49.45 75.67 -16.93
CA LEU A 478 49.34 75.30 -18.36
C LEU A 478 49.36 73.79 -18.59
N LYS A 479 50.23 73.08 -17.86
CA LYS A 479 50.20 71.61 -17.79
C LYS A 479 48.86 71.10 -17.26
N LEU A 480 48.18 71.90 -16.42
CA LEU A 480 46.83 71.64 -15.94
C LEU A 480 45.85 71.50 -17.10
N ARG A 481 45.87 72.37 -18.11
CA ARG A 481 44.89 72.32 -19.22
C ARG A 481 45.07 71.14 -20.16
N GLU A 482 46.30 70.87 -20.58
CA GLU A 482 46.59 69.71 -21.42
C GLU A 482 46.32 68.41 -20.65
N ALA A 483 46.55 68.40 -19.33
CA ALA A 483 46.14 67.31 -18.46
C ALA A 483 44.62 67.26 -18.23
N GLU A 484 43.90 68.38 -18.16
CA GLU A 484 42.43 68.46 -17.98
C GLU A 484 41.71 67.89 -19.22
N GLU A 485 42.18 68.21 -20.42
CA GLU A 485 41.61 67.67 -21.67
C GLU A 485 41.91 66.17 -21.81
N ALA A 486 43.15 65.73 -21.53
CA ALA A 486 43.51 64.32 -21.51
C ALA A 486 42.85 63.53 -20.36
N GLN A 487 42.64 64.16 -19.20
CA GLN A 487 41.88 63.62 -18.08
C GLN A 487 40.41 63.49 -18.43
N SER A 488 39.83 64.44 -19.17
CA SER A 488 38.43 64.41 -19.62
C SER A 488 38.18 63.22 -20.56
N THR A 489 39.07 62.98 -21.54
CA THR A 489 38.95 61.81 -22.43
C THR A 489 39.20 60.50 -21.71
N LEU A 490 40.27 60.39 -20.91
CA LEU A 490 40.52 59.20 -20.08
C LEU A 490 39.41 58.94 -19.06
N GLN A 491 38.76 59.99 -18.54
CA GLN A 491 37.62 59.86 -17.64
C GLN A 491 36.39 59.33 -18.40
N ALA A 492 36.10 59.81 -19.60
CA ALA A 492 35.02 59.29 -20.44
C ALA A 492 35.25 57.81 -20.81
N GLU A 493 36.48 57.41 -21.14
CA GLU A 493 36.86 56.01 -21.35
C GLU A 493 36.69 55.19 -20.06
N CYS A 494 37.15 55.70 -18.91
CA CYS A 494 36.93 55.06 -17.61
C CYS A 494 35.44 54.95 -17.23
N GLU A 495 34.59 55.89 -17.66
CA GLU A 495 33.14 55.84 -17.46
C GLU A 495 32.49 54.78 -18.37
N GLN A 496 32.94 54.64 -19.61
CA GLN A 496 32.54 53.50 -20.47
C GLN A 496 32.99 52.15 -19.89
N TYR A 497 34.24 52.04 -19.44
CA TYR A 497 34.73 50.80 -18.80
C TYR A 497 33.96 50.48 -17.51
N ARG A 498 33.61 51.48 -16.69
CA ARG A 498 32.71 51.26 -15.52
C ARG A 498 31.31 50.81 -15.94
N ALA A 499 30.75 51.34 -17.02
CA ALA A 499 29.44 50.91 -17.52
C ALA A 499 29.46 49.45 -17.97
N ILE A 500 30.46 49.05 -18.77
CA ILE A 500 30.63 47.66 -19.24
C ILE A 500 30.92 46.71 -18.07
N LEU A 501 31.72 47.13 -17.09
CA LEU A 501 31.94 46.35 -15.86
C LEU A 501 30.65 46.19 -15.05
N ALA A 502 29.87 47.25 -14.84
CA ALA A 502 28.60 47.17 -14.12
C ALA A 502 27.55 46.29 -14.86
N GLU A 503 27.55 46.29 -16.19
CA GLU A 503 26.70 45.44 -17.03
C GLU A 503 27.13 43.96 -16.95
N THR A 504 28.43 43.68 -17.03
CA THR A 504 28.97 42.31 -16.89
C THR A 504 28.84 41.77 -15.46
N GLU A 505 29.02 42.60 -14.43
CA GLU A 505 28.65 42.28 -13.04
C GLU A 505 27.14 42.06 -12.87
N GLY A 506 26.31 42.74 -13.67
CA GLY A 506 24.87 42.48 -13.77
C GLY A 506 24.59 41.07 -14.28
N MET A 507 25.07 40.76 -15.49
CA MET A 507 24.90 39.43 -16.10
C MET A 507 25.48 38.30 -15.24
N LEU A 508 26.62 38.52 -14.57
CA LEU A 508 27.19 37.53 -13.65
C LEU A 508 26.33 37.32 -12.39
N ARG A 509 25.73 38.37 -11.82
CA ARG A 509 24.79 38.24 -10.69
C ARG A 509 23.49 37.54 -11.10
N ASP A 510 22.97 37.84 -12.29
CA ASP A 510 21.76 37.20 -12.79
C ASP A 510 22.01 35.72 -13.15
N LEU A 511 23.19 35.39 -13.71
CA LEU A 511 23.62 34.01 -13.95
C LEU A 511 23.84 33.25 -12.62
N GLN A 512 24.52 33.85 -11.65
CA GLN A 512 24.69 33.26 -10.31
C GLN A 512 23.32 32.97 -9.68
N LYS A 513 22.42 33.94 -9.69
CA LYS A 513 21.05 33.79 -9.17
C LYS A 513 20.28 32.68 -9.88
N SER A 514 20.39 32.57 -11.22
CA SER A 514 19.76 31.49 -11.98
C SER A 514 20.31 30.11 -11.59
N VAL A 515 21.62 29.99 -11.35
CA VAL A 515 22.25 28.74 -10.90
C VAL A 515 21.84 28.40 -9.46
N GLU A 516 21.75 29.38 -8.56
CA GLU A 516 21.24 29.20 -7.20
C GLU A 516 19.77 28.77 -7.21
N GLU A 517 18.93 29.36 -8.05
CA GLU A 517 17.52 28.98 -8.22
C GLU A 517 17.37 27.55 -8.78
N GLU A 518 18.17 27.16 -9.77
CA GLU A 518 18.20 25.77 -10.25
C GLU A 518 18.72 24.79 -9.17
N GLU A 519 19.75 25.15 -8.40
CA GLU A 519 20.28 24.30 -7.34
C GLU A 519 19.21 24.03 -6.25
N GLN A 520 18.41 25.05 -5.89
CA GLN A 520 17.27 24.89 -4.98
C GLN A 520 16.18 23.98 -5.58
N VAL A 521 15.88 24.11 -6.88
CA VAL A 521 14.94 23.21 -7.57
C VAL A 521 15.44 21.76 -7.60
N TRP A 522 16.74 21.54 -7.80
CA TRP A 522 17.33 20.19 -7.75
C TRP A 522 17.37 19.62 -6.33
N LYS A 523 17.66 20.43 -5.32
CA LYS A 523 17.55 20.05 -3.89
C LYS A 523 16.12 19.62 -3.55
N ALA A 524 15.11 20.41 -3.93
CA ALA A 524 13.71 20.09 -3.68
C ALA A 524 13.23 18.81 -4.40
N LYS A 525 13.72 18.56 -5.62
CA LYS A 525 13.48 17.30 -6.34
C LYS A 525 14.15 16.10 -5.65
N LEU A 526 15.37 16.27 -5.14
CA LEU A 526 16.08 15.23 -4.41
C LEU A 526 15.34 14.86 -3.12
N THR A 527 14.98 15.84 -2.28
CA THR A 527 14.25 15.57 -1.03
C THR A 527 12.88 14.93 -1.28
N ALA A 528 12.14 15.36 -2.31
CA ALA A 528 10.89 14.71 -2.69
C ALA A 528 11.07 13.25 -3.13
N SER A 529 12.17 12.95 -3.86
CA SER A 529 12.51 11.58 -4.24
C SER A 529 12.97 10.73 -3.05
N GLU A 530 13.63 11.33 -2.04
CA GLU A 530 14.02 10.64 -0.81
C GLU A 530 12.81 10.36 0.09
N GLU A 531 11.86 11.30 0.19
CA GLU A 531 10.58 11.11 0.90
C GLU A 531 9.72 10.00 0.26
N GLU A 532 9.60 9.97 -1.07
CA GLU A 532 8.87 8.92 -1.77
C GLU A 532 9.59 7.56 -1.66
N LEU A 533 10.93 7.54 -1.69
CA LEU A 533 11.72 6.34 -1.40
C LEU A 533 11.46 5.83 0.02
N GLN A 534 11.53 6.67 1.06
CA GLN A 534 11.24 6.29 2.45
C GLN A 534 9.81 5.75 2.60
N LYS A 535 8.82 6.42 1.99
CA LYS A 535 7.43 5.98 1.94
C LYS A 535 7.28 4.60 1.28
N SER A 536 7.99 4.34 0.19
CA SER A 536 8.00 3.02 -0.46
C SER A 536 8.65 1.94 0.43
N GLN A 537 9.71 2.27 1.17
CA GLN A 537 10.35 1.35 2.11
C GLN A 537 9.45 1.00 3.30
N LEU A 538 8.69 1.98 3.83
CA LEU A 538 7.68 1.75 4.87
C LEU A 538 6.52 0.86 4.36
N GLN A 539 6.11 1.05 3.10
CA GLN A 539 5.10 0.19 2.47
C GLN A 539 5.61 -1.24 2.24
N LEU A 540 6.84 -1.39 1.74
CA LEU A 540 7.49 -2.70 1.59
C LEU A 540 7.58 -3.42 2.94
N LYS A 541 8.02 -2.74 4.00
CA LYS A 541 8.13 -3.33 5.33
C LYS A 541 6.79 -3.78 5.90
N SER A 542 5.73 -2.99 5.70
CA SER A 542 4.36 -3.37 6.08
C SER A 542 3.86 -4.62 5.32
N LEU A 543 4.27 -4.78 4.05
CA LEU A 543 3.99 -5.99 3.26
C LEU A 543 4.86 -7.18 3.70
N GLU A 544 6.11 -6.96 4.10
CA GLU A 544 6.98 -7.99 4.69
C GLU A 544 6.39 -8.51 6.01
N ASP A 545 6.03 -7.63 6.94
CA ASP A 545 5.37 -7.96 8.21
C ASP A 545 4.06 -8.75 7.97
N MET A 546 3.27 -8.37 6.95
CA MET A 546 2.05 -9.08 6.56
C MET A 546 2.35 -10.47 5.97
N VAL A 547 3.41 -10.61 5.17
CA VAL A 547 3.85 -11.90 4.61
C VAL A 547 4.42 -12.82 5.70
N GLU A 548 5.12 -12.29 6.71
CA GLU A 548 5.55 -13.08 7.87
C GLU A 548 4.35 -13.57 8.70
N LYS A 549 3.36 -12.69 8.94
CA LYS A 549 2.12 -13.09 9.60
C LYS A 549 1.38 -14.19 8.82
N LEU A 550 1.21 -14.03 7.50
CA LEU A 550 0.56 -15.04 6.66
C LEU A 550 1.32 -16.38 6.63
N LYS A 551 2.65 -16.39 6.76
CA LYS A 551 3.44 -17.63 6.93
C LYS A 551 3.16 -18.29 8.28
N ALA A 552 3.05 -17.52 9.37
CA ALA A 552 2.70 -18.04 10.69
C ALA A 552 1.27 -18.59 10.73
N ASP A 553 0.31 -17.87 10.14
CA ASP A 553 -1.08 -18.30 10.00
C ASP A 553 -1.15 -19.61 9.17
N LEU A 554 -0.38 -19.72 8.08
CA LEU A 554 -0.26 -20.96 7.29
C LEU A 554 0.30 -22.13 8.11
N GLN A 555 1.38 -21.93 8.86
CA GLN A 555 1.96 -22.96 9.74
C GLN A 555 0.97 -23.44 10.80
N SER A 556 0.18 -22.53 11.39
CA SER A 556 -0.89 -22.89 12.32
C SER A 556 -2.03 -23.68 11.64
N THR A 557 -2.32 -23.36 10.37
CA THR A 557 -3.30 -24.06 9.55
C THR A 557 -2.84 -25.47 9.21
N ASP A 558 -1.55 -25.68 8.94
CA ASP A 558 -0.99 -27.00 8.68
C ASP A 558 -0.96 -27.87 9.95
N GLN A 559 -0.62 -27.31 11.12
CA GLN A 559 -0.78 -28.00 12.41
C GLN A 559 -2.25 -28.42 12.66
N LEU A 560 -3.22 -27.55 12.34
CA LEU A 560 -4.64 -27.89 12.46
C LEU A 560 -5.06 -29.02 11.49
N LYS A 561 -4.47 -29.12 10.29
CA LYS A 561 -4.69 -30.29 9.40
C LYS A 561 -4.13 -31.56 10.00
N GLU A 562 -2.94 -31.53 10.60
CA GLU A 562 -2.34 -32.70 11.27
C GLU A 562 -3.20 -33.19 12.44
N TYR A 563 -3.69 -32.29 13.29
CA TYR A 563 -4.64 -32.64 14.36
C TYR A 563 -5.98 -33.15 13.82
N THR A 564 -6.49 -32.58 12.71
CA THR A 564 -7.73 -33.05 12.07
C THR A 564 -7.55 -34.47 11.54
N SER A 565 -6.46 -34.75 10.83
CA SER A 565 -6.17 -36.07 10.29
C SER A 565 -5.93 -37.13 11.38
N LEU A 566 -5.34 -36.74 12.51
CA LEU A 566 -5.24 -37.60 13.69
C LEU A 566 -6.62 -37.94 14.28
N LEU A 567 -7.55 -36.99 14.33
CA LEU A 567 -8.92 -37.23 14.79
C LEU A 567 -9.73 -38.07 13.78
N GLU A 568 -9.58 -37.81 12.47
CA GLU A 568 -10.19 -38.62 11.40
C GLU A 568 -9.72 -40.08 11.48
N THR A 569 -8.43 -40.32 11.62
CA THR A 569 -7.89 -41.69 11.76
C THR A 569 -8.31 -42.35 13.08
N GLN A 570 -8.45 -41.62 14.19
CA GLN A 570 -9.02 -42.17 15.43
C GLN A 570 -10.51 -42.54 15.25
N LEU A 571 -11.30 -41.70 14.59
CA LEU A 571 -12.71 -41.99 14.30
C LEU A 571 -12.86 -43.20 13.38
N GLU A 572 -12.04 -43.34 12.33
CA GLU A 572 -12.07 -44.50 11.44
C GLU A 572 -11.71 -45.80 12.19
N ASN A 573 -10.67 -45.78 13.04
CA ASN A 573 -10.32 -46.92 13.89
C ASN A 573 -11.48 -47.30 14.84
N HIS A 574 -12.19 -46.33 15.41
CA HIS A 574 -13.37 -46.59 16.24
C HIS A 574 -14.55 -47.14 15.42
N LEU A 575 -14.78 -46.65 14.20
CA LEU A 575 -15.81 -47.16 13.28
C LEU A 575 -15.51 -48.60 12.83
N GLU A 576 -14.26 -48.91 12.48
CA GLU A 576 -13.84 -50.26 12.13
C GLU A 576 -13.97 -51.22 13.32
N THR A 577 -13.50 -50.81 14.51
CA THR A 577 -13.65 -51.57 15.76
C THR A 577 -15.13 -51.89 16.03
N ALA A 578 -15.99 -50.87 16.05
CA ALA A 578 -17.43 -51.03 16.26
C ALA A 578 -18.13 -51.79 15.11
N SER A 579 -17.56 -51.83 13.91
CA SER A 579 -18.04 -52.70 12.82
C SER A 579 -17.70 -54.17 13.09
N SER A 580 -16.50 -54.46 13.60
CA SER A 580 -16.05 -55.81 13.94
C SER A 580 -16.83 -56.39 15.12
N GLU A 581 -17.10 -55.57 16.14
CA GLU A 581 -17.97 -55.91 17.27
C GLU A 581 -19.39 -56.24 16.80
N ARG A 582 -20.02 -55.37 16.00
CA ARG A 582 -21.34 -55.63 15.40
C ARG A 582 -21.34 -56.91 14.55
N GLN A 583 -20.27 -57.20 13.81
CA GLN A 583 -20.15 -58.44 13.05
C GLN A 583 -20.04 -59.66 13.97
N ASN A 584 -19.38 -59.55 15.12
CA ASN A 584 -19.26 -60.62 16.11
C ASN A 584 -20.59 -60.86 16.84
N TYR A 585 -21.25 -59.81 17.33
CA TYR A 585 -22.61 -59.91 17.89
C TYR A 585 -23.62 -60.50 16.89
N THR A 586 -23.47 -60.22 15.59
CA THR A 586 -24.31 -60.85 14.55
C THR A 586 -24.10 -62.36 14.50
N LYS A 587 -22.84 -62.83 14.47
CA LYS A 587 -22.50 -64.27 14.51
C LYS A 587 -23.01 -64.94 15.80
N GLU A 588 -22.88 -64.28 16.94
CA GLU A 588 -23.36 -64.79 18.23
C GLU A 588 -24.89 -64.92 18.24
N VAL A 589 -25.62 -63.93 17.72
CA VAL A 589 -27.08 -63.99 17.55
C VAL A 589 -27.50 -65.08 16.56
N GLU A 590 -26.73 -65.35 15.51
CA GLU A 590 -26.97 -66.47 14.60
C GLU A 590 -26.80 -67.83 15.30
N VAL A 591 -25.73 -68.00 16.09
CA VAL A 591 -25.50 -69.22 16.90
C VAL A 591 -26.59 -69.41 17.95
N LEU A 592 -27.01 -68.35 18.65
CA LEU A 592 -28.08 -68.40 19.64
C LEU A 592 -29.44 -68.73 19.00
N ARG A 593 -29.73 -68.24 17.78
CA ARG A 593 -30.92 -68.62 17.01
C ARG A 593 -30.90 -70.09 16.61
N GLN A 594 -29.75 -70.62 16.19
CA GLN A 594 -29.58 -72.03 15.85
C GLN A 594 -29.84 -72.93 17.07
N LEU A 595 -29.20 -72.63 18.21
CA LEU A 595 -29.43 -73.34 19.48
C LEU A 595 -30.89 -73.24 19.96
N LEU A 596 -31.56 -72.11 19.74
CA LEU A 596 -32.99 -71.97 20.06
C LEU A 596 -33.88 -72.85 19.17
N SER A 597 -33.58 -72.95 17.87
CA SER A 597 -34.28 -73.86 16.95
C SER A 597 -34.08 -75.33 17.35
N GLU A 598 -32.84 -75.73 17.64
CA GLU A 598 -32.51 -77.08 18.12
C GLU A 598 -33.22 -77.41 19.45
N SER A 599 -33.27 -76.45 20.39
CA SER A 599 -34.02 -76.61 21.65
C SER A 599 -35.53 -76.69 21.42
N GLN A 600 -36.08 -75.97 20.43
CA GLN A 600 -37.50 -76.01 20.09
C GLN A 600 -37.88 -77.32 19.37
N GLU A 601 -37.02 -77.83 18.49
CA GLU A 601 -37.16 -79.14 17.85
C GLU A 601 -37.10 -80.27 18.90
N GLN A 602 -36.15 -80.21 19.84
CA GLN A 602 -36.08 -81.14 20.97
C GLN A 602 -37.34 -81.08 21.85
N LEU A 603 -37.91 -79.89 22.08
CA LEU A 603 -39.15 -79.71 22.83
C LEU A 603 -40.36 -80.32 22.11
N GLU A 604 -40.49 -80.15 20.79
CA GLU A 604 -41.57 -80.79 20.02
C GLU A 604 -41.37 -82.33 19.90
N ALA A 605 -40.13 -82.81 19.82
CA ALA A 605 -39.82 -84.24 19.93
C ALA A 605 -40.25 -84.81 21.30
N ALA A 606 -39.94 -84.10 22.40
CA ALA A 606 -40.37 -84.48 23.74
C ALA A 606 -41.90 -84.43 23.92
N LYS A 607 -42.59 -83.43 23.33
CA LYS A 607 -44.07 -83.34 23.33
C LYS A 607 -44.71 -84.47 22.54
N THR A 608 -44.16 -84.83 21.37
CA THR A 608 -44.72 -85.91 20.53
C THR A 608 -44.49 -87.29 21.16
N GLU A 609 -43.32 -87.55 21.75
CA GLU A 609 -43.07 -88.80 22.49
C GLU A 609 -43.88 -88.89 23.79
N THR A 610 -44.02 -87.81 24.56
CA THR A 610 -44.93 -87.83 25.74
C THR A 610 -46.41 -87.97 25.35
N GLN A 611 -46.83 -87.42 24.21
CA GLN A 611 -48.17 -87.69 23.66
C GLN A 611 -48.34 -89.15 23.22
N LYS A 612 -47.30 -89.78 22.66
CA LYS A 612 -47.28 -91.21 22.33
C LYS A 612 -47.35 -92.09 23.59
N GLN A 613 -46.52 -91.82 24.59
CA GLN A 613 -46.56 -92.50 25.89
C GLN A 613 -47.92 -92.31 26.60
N SER A 614 -48.56 -91.14 26.45
CA SER A 614 -49.92 -90.90 26.96
C SER A 614 -50.98 -91.76 26.25
N LYS A 615 -50.87 -91.96 24.93
CA LYS A 615 -51.73 -92.89 24.17
C LYS A 615 -51.48 -94.35 24.58
N GLU A 616 -50.23 -94.75 24.77
CA GLU A 616 -49.84 -96.09 25.25
C GLU A 616 -50.37 -96.34 26.68
N LEU A 617 -50.24 -95.37 27.60
CA LEU A 617 -50.82 -95.42 28.94
C LEU A 617 -52.36 -95.45 28.93
N ALA A 618 -53.02 -94.76 28.00
CA ALA A 618 -54.46 -94.84 27.83
C ALA A 618 -54.90 -96.25 27.37
N LEU A 619 -54.17 -96.86 26.44
CA LEU A 619 -54.40 -98.25 26.00
C LEU A 619 -54.21 -99.25 27.14
N VAL A 620 -53.15 -99.12 27.93
CA VAL A 620 -52.91 -99.97 29.12
C VAL A 620 -54.01 -99.77 30.18
N ARG A 621 -54.48 -98.54 30.40
CA ARG A 621 -55.63 -98.26 31.29
C ARG A 621 -56.92 -98.90 30.78
N GLN A 622 -57.17 -98.87 29.47
CA GLN A 622 -58.30 -99.57 28.87
C GLN A 622 -58.21 -101.09 29.10
N GLN A 623 -57.06 -101.71 28.79
CA GLN A 623 -56.82 -103.14 29.01
C GLN A 623 -57.00 -103.53 30.50
N LEU A 624 -56.51 -102.71 31.43
CA LEU A 624 -56.74 -102.91 32.86
C LEU A 624 -58.22 -102.75 33.26
N SER A 625 -58.97 -101.88 32.59
CA SER A 625 -60.43 -101.74 32.83
C SER A 625 -61.23 -102.94 32.29
N GLU A 626 -60.85 -103.48 31.13
CA GLU A 626 -61.43 -104.71 30.55
C GLU A 626 -61.04 -105.96 31.36
N MET A 627 -59.85 -105.96 31.98
CA MET A 627 -59.44 -106.99 32.93
C MET A 627 -60.21 -106.86 34.25
N LYS A 628 -60.49 -105.62 34.70
CA LYS A 628 -61.26 -105.36 35.93
C LYS A 628 -62.73 -105.73 35.79
N SER A 629 -63.39 -105.45 34.66
CA SER A 629 -64.78 -105.88 34.45
C SER A 629 -64.92 -107.41 34.49
N ARG A 630 -64.00 -108.13 33.81
CA ARG A 630 -63.90 -109.60 33.89
C ARG A 630 -63.69 -110.17 35.30
N VAL A 631 -63.24 -109.35 36.25
CA VAL A 631 -63.09 -109.72 37.68
C VAL A 631 -64.32 -109.32 38.51
N GLN A 632 -65.15 -108.38 38.04
CA GLN A 632 -66.36 -107.94 38.75
C GLN A 632 -67.62 -108.75 38.39
N ASP A 633 -67.61 -109.50 37.28
CA ASP A 633 -68.71 -110.39 36.87
C ASP A 633 -68.73 -111.75 37.62
N GLY A 634 -68.03 -111.87 38.77
CA GLY A 634 -67.87 -113.11 39.56
C GLY A 634 -68.34 -113.02 41.03
N GLU A 635 -69.57 -113.49 41.28
CA GLU A 635 -70.14 -113.99 42.56
C GLU A 635 -69.84 -113.26 43.90
N VAL A 636 -70.65 -112.23 44.21
CA VAL A 636 -71.72 -112.17 45.26
C VAL A 636 -71.49 -112.81 46.68
N VAL A 637 -72.13 -112.18 47.70
CA VAL A 637 -72.32 -112.55 49.14
C VAL A 637 -71.23 -112.05 50.11
N GLY A 638 -71.52 -111.35 51.24
CA GLY A 638 -72.77 -110.73 51.69
C GLY A 638 -72.84 -110.42 53.21
N LEU A 639 -73.51 -109.30 53.59
CA LEU A 639 -74.03 -108.93 54.94
C LEU A 639 -73.00 -108.56 56.06
N GLN A 640 -73.29 -107.79 57.13
CA GLN A 640 -74.25 -106.67 57.38
C GLN A 640 -73.98 -105.98 58.76
N ALA A 641 -74.05 -104.64 58.82
CA ALA A 641 -74.28 -103.71 59.97
C ALA A 641 -73.36 -103.70 61.25
N ASP A 642 -72.72 -102.53 61.48
CA ASP A 642 -72.74 -101.59 62.65
C ASP A 642 -73.12 -102.04 64.10
N PRO A 643 -72.78 -101.25 65.18
CA PRO A 643 -71.99 -99.99 65.23
C PRO A 643 -70.96 -99.89 66.38
N SER A 644 -70.02 -98.91 66.30
CA SER A 644 -69.44 -98.20 67.47
C SER A 644 -68.51 -97.02 67.09
N GLU A 645 -68.77 -95.82 67.62
CA GLU A 645 -67.74 -94.80 67.90
C GLU A 645 -67.34 -94.86 69.39
N PRO A 646 -66.09 -94.49 69.76
CA PRO A 646 -65.85 -93.08 70.11
C PRO A 646 -64.63 -92.46 69.41
N ALA A 647 -64.76 -91.22 68.94
CA ALA A 647 -63.64 -90.44 68.45
C ALA A 647 -62.73 -89.97 69.60
N PRO A 648 -61.40 -90.19 69.48
CA PRO A 648 -60.50 -89.03 69.61
C PRO A 648 -59.38 -88.99 68.55
N LEU A 649 -59.08 -90.10 67.87
CA LEU A 649 -57.93 -90.20 66.95
C LEU A 649 -58.12 -89.41 65.64
N LYS A 650 -59.36 -89.27 65.17
CA LYS A 650 -59.69 -88.64 63.88
C LYS A 650 -59.54 -87.12 63.89
N VAL A 651 -59.76 -86.48 65.04
CA VAL A 651 -59.56 -85.03 65.22
C VAL A 651 -58.08 -84.70 65.27
N LYS A 652 -57.25 -85.54 65.91
CA LYS A 652 -55.80 -85.31 66.01
C LYS A 652 -55.11 -85.35 64.64
N THR A 653 -55.44 -86.34 63.80
CA THR A 653 -54.90 -86.43 62.43
C THR A 653 -55.46 -85.33 61.51
N GLN A 654 -56.68 -84.84 61.74
CA GLN A 654 -57.19 -83.65 61.05
C GLN A 654 -56.49 -82.36 61.49
N LEU A 655 -56.11 -82.23 62.75
CA LEU A 655 -55.34 -81.07 63.24
C LEU A 655 -53.94 -81.05 62.62
N GLU A 656 -53.23 -82.19 62.67
CA GLU A 656 -51.89 -82.36 62.08
C GLU A 656 -51.90 -82.12 60.55
N GLN A 657 -52.98 -82.51 59.85
CA GLN A 657 -53.15 -82.18 58.43
C GLN A 657 -53.43 -80.70 58.18
N ASN A 658 -54.20 -80.03 59.05
CA ASN A 658 -54.47 -78.59 58.94
C ASN A 658 -53.23 -77.75 59.25
N GLU A 659 -52.45 -78.11 60.27
CA GLU A 659 -51.16 -77.47 60.57
C GLU A 659 -50.20 -77.57 59.38
N ALA A 660 -50.04 -78.77 58.81
CA ALA A 660 -49.24 -79.01 57.60
C ALA A 660 -49.81 -78.40 56.30
N LEU A 661 -51.04 -77.87 56.32
CA LEU A 661 -51.61 -77.04 55.24
C LEU A 661 -51.36 -75.55 55.50
N VAL A 662 -51.51 -75.08 56.75
CA VAL A 662 -51.21 -73.70 57.16
C VAL A 662 -49.73 -73.38 56.97
N GLU A 663 -48.81 -74.29 57.30
CA GLU A 663 -47.37 -74.11 57.02
C GLU A 663 -47.10 -73.95 55.52
N LYS A 664 -47.74 -74.76 54.67
CA LYS A 664 -47.60 -74.66 53.21
C LYS A 664 -48.19 -73.36 52.67
N GLU A 665 -49.34 -72.92 53.20
CA GLU A 665 -49.92 -71.64 52.85
C GLU A 665 -49.03 -70.48 53.29
N GLN A 666 -48.41 -70.57 54.47
CA GLN A 666 -47.48 -69.56 54.97
C GLN A 666 -46.19 -69.47 54.15
N VAL A 667 -45.63 -70.60 53.70
CA VAL A 667 -44.51 -70.64 52.74
C VAL A 667 -44.91 -70.07 51.38
N LEU A 668 -46.12 -70.37 50.88
CA LEU A 668 -46.63 -69.78 49.64
C LEU A 668 -46.84 -68.26 49.76
N ARG A 669 -47.37 -67.78 50.89
CA ARG A 669 -47.51 -66.35 51.19
C ARG A 669 -46.16 -65.64 51.28
N GLN A 670 -45.14 -66.27 51.87
CA GLN A 670 -43.77 -65.75 51.88
C GLN A 670 -43.17 -65.67 50.48
N LYS A 671 -43.37 -66.70 49.63
CA LYS A 671 -42.91 -66.69 48.24
C LYS A 671 -43.59 -65.59 47.41
N LEU A 672 -44.91 -65.44 47.55
CA LEU A 672 -45.69 -64.37 46.90
C LEU A 672 -45.29 -62.97 47.37
N ALA A 673 -44.89 -62.81 48.64
CA ALA A 673 -44.39 -61.54 49.15
C ALA A 673 -43.04 -61.17 48.50
N LEU A 674 -42.11 -62.13 48.37
CA LEU A 674 -40.83 -61.92 47.69
C LEU A 674 -41.01 -61.64 46.18
N GLU A 675 -41.89 -62.38 45.50
CA GLU A 675 -42.22 -62.13 44.08
C GLU A 675 -42.86 -60.75 43.86
N LEU A 676 -43.65 -60.26 44.82
CA LEU A 676 -44.23 -58.92 44.78
C LEU A 676 -43.18 -57.82 45.06
N GLU A 677 -42.24 -58.05 45.99
CA GLU A 677 -41.14 -57.14 46.28
C GLU A 677 -40.15 -57.05 45.10
N GLU A 678 -39.84 -58.18 44.46
CA GLU A 678 -39.03 -58.25 43.24
C GLU A 678 -39.72 -57.52 42.08
N ALA A 679 -41.02 -57.77 41.85
CA ALA A 679 -41.81 -57.07 40.84
C ALA A 679 -41.92 -55.56 41.12
N GLN A 680 -42.05 -55.15 42.38
CA GLN A 680 -42.10 -53.74 42.78
C GLN A 680 -40.74 -53.05 42.56
N SER A 681 -39.62 -53.70 42.88
CA SER A 681 -38.28 -53.18 42.60
C SER A 681 -38.02 -53.03 41.09
N SER A 682 -38.50 -53.99 40.29
CA SER A 682 -38.43 -53.97 38.83
C SER A 682 -39.27 -52.81 38.24
N ALA A 683 -40.48 -52.59 38.76
CA ALA A 683 -41.33 -51.47 38.36
C ALA A 683 -40.68 -50.12 38.69
N CYS A 684 -40.05 -49.96 39.87
CA CYS A 684 -39.30 -48.75 40.20
C CYS A 684 -38.09 -48.53 39.28
N SER A 685 -37.37 -49.59 38.89
CA SER A 685 -36.27 -49.48 37.92
C SER A 685 -36.75 -49.03 36.54
N LEU A 686 -37.83 -49.63 36.03
CA LEU A 686 -38.42 -49.25 34.73
C LEU A 686 -38.99 -47.81 34.76
N GLN A 687 -39.55 -47.37 35.89
CA GLN A 687 -40.00 -45.99 36.03
C GLN A 687 -38.81 -45.00 36.00
N ALA A 688 -37.70 -45.33 36.65
CA ALA A 688 -36.48 -44.51 36.59
C ALA A 688 -35.86 -44.47 35.18
N GLU A 689 -35.98 -45.54 34.39
CA GLU A 689 -35.58 -45.53 32.97
C GLU A 689 -36.53 -44.68 32.11
N LEU A 690 -37.84 -44.75 32.32
CA LEU A 690 -38.83 -43.90 31.64
C LEU A 690 -38.62 -42.40 31.95
N GLU A 691 -38.22 -42.05 33.17
CA GLU A 691 -37.87 -40.67 33.53
C GLU A 691 -36.56 -40.22 32.86
N LYS A 692 -35.53 -41.07 32.78
CA LYS A 692 -34.31 -40.79 31.98
C LYS A 692 -34.62 -40.61 30.49
N LEU A 693 -35.46 -41.45 29.91
CA LEU A 693 -35.86 -41.35 28.50
C LEU A 693 -36.64 -40.06 28.23
N ARG A 694 -37.53 -39.63 29.13
CA ARG A 694 -38.20 -38.31 29.04
C ARG A 694 -37.22 -37.15 29.14
N LEU A 695 -36.19 -37.23 29.98
CA LEU A 695 -35.17 -36.18 30.05
C LEU A 695 -34.35 -36.10 28.76
N ALA A 696 -34.04 -37.25 28.13
CA ALA A 696 -33.41 -37.30 26.81
C ALA A 696 -34.32 -36.80 25.68
N GLU A 697 -35.62 -37.10 25.72
CA GLU A 697 -36.63 -36.60 24.77
C GLU A 697 -36.76 -35.07 24.83
N ASN A 698 -36.78 -34.49 26.04
CA ASN A 698 -36.80 -33.04 26.23
C ASN A 698 -35.49 -32.36 25.78
N ALA A 699 -34.33 -33.02 25.96
CA ALA A 699 -33.05 -32.52 25.43
C ALA A 699 -33.06 -32.52 23.90
N ALA A 700 -33.47 -33.62 23.26
CA ALA A 700 -33.57 -33.73 21.81
C ALA A 700 -34.59 -32.73 21.19
N ALA A 701 -35.61 -32.29 21.95
CA ALA A 701 -36.48 -31.20 21.55
C ALA A 701 -35.76 -29.83 21.54
N SER A 702 -34.92 -29.56 22.54
CA SER A 702 -34.07 -28.35 22.58
C SER A 702 -33.08 -28.33 21.42
N ASP A 703 -32.41 -29.46 21.13
CA ASP A 703 -31.50 -29.61 20.00
C ASP A 703 -32.20 -29.34 18.65
N MET A 704 -33.51 -29.64 18.56
CA MET A 704 -34.32 -29.41 17.37
C MET A 704 -34.63 -27.93 17.13
N GLU A 705 -34.89 -27.16 18.19
CA GLU A 705 -35.06 -25.70 18.12
C GLU A 705 -33.73 -25.01 17.75
N GLU A 706 -32.61 -25.44 18.33
CA GLU A 706 -31.28 -24.95 17.94
C GLU A 706 -30.96 -25.27 16.47
N ALA A 707 -31.27 -26.48 16.01
CA ALA A 707 -31.13 -26.86 14.60
C ALA A 707 -32.01 -26.01 13.66
N GLN A 708 -33.23 -25.61 14.08
CA GLN A 708 -34.04 -24.67 13.32
C GLN A 708 -33.41 -23.27 13.27
N HIS A 709 -32.89 -22.75 14.38
CA HIS A 709 -32.20 -21.45 14.39
C HIS A 709 -30.91 -21.44 13.56
N LEU A 710 -30.14 -22.54 13.56
CA LEU A 710 -28.98 -22.71 12.69
C LEU A 710 -29.39 -22.78 11.21
N LYS A 711 -30.48 -23.47 10.88
CA LYS A 711 -31.02 -23.52 9.52
C LYS A 711 -31.48 -22.15 9.04
N GLU A 712 -32.16 -21.36 9.88
CA GLU A 712 -32.52 -19.98 9.56
C GLU A 712 -31.30 -19.09 9.31
N ARG A 713 -30.24 -19.22 10.12
CA ARG A 713 -28.98 -18.49 9.91
C ARG A 713 -28.36 -18.86 8.56
N LEU A 714 -28.28 -20.16 8.25
CA LEU A 714 -27.75 -20.65 6.98
C LEU A 714 -28.56 -20.18 5.76
N GLU A 715 -29.88 -20.06 5.86
CA GLU A 715 -30.72 -19.51 4.79
C GLU A 715 -30.53 -17.98 4.63
N LYS A 716 -30.34 -17.24 5.73
CA LYS A 716 -30.01 -15.81 5.71
C LYS A 716 -28.61 -15.57 5.10
N GLU A 717 -27.62 -16.37 5.43
CA GLU A 717 -26.28 -16.33 4.82
C GLU A 717 -26.33 -16.69 3.33
N LYS A 718 -26.99 -17.79 2.94
CA LYS A 718 -27.16 -18.16 1.52
C LYS A 718 -27.81 -17.05 0.70
N LYS A 719 -28.75 -16.31 1.29
CA LYS A 719 -29.33 -15.13 0.66
C LYS A 719 -28.30 -14.00 0.53
N LEU A 720 -27.59 -13.64 1.59
CA LEU A 720 -26.54 -12.62 1.55
C LEU A 720 -25.43 -12.94 0.53
N THR A 721 -24.97 -14.20 0.46
CA THR A 721 -23.99 -14.65 -0.54
C THR A 721 -24.53 -14.54 -1.97
N LYS A 722 -25.82 -14.83 -2.19
CA LYS A 722 -26.47 -14.65 -3.50
C LYS A 722 -26.60 -13.16 -3.87
N ASP A 723 -27.00 -12.32 -2.94
CA ASP A 723 -27.18 -10.88 -3.14
C ASP A 723 -25.81 -10.19 -3.37
N LEU A 724 -24.76 -10.61 -2.64
CA LEU A 724 -23.36 -10.24 -2.89
C LEU A 724 -22.86 -10.71 -4.26
N GLY A 725 -23.19 -11.93 -4.67
CA GLY A 725 -22.89 -12.44 -6.01
C GLY A 725 -23.51 -11.58 -7.12
N GLN A 726 -24.77 -11.15 -6.95
CA GLN A 726 -25.44 -10.23 -7.88
C GLN A 726 -24.86 -8.80 -7.85
N ALA A 727 -24.34 -8.35 -6.72
CA ALA A 727 -23.61 -7.09 -6.64
C ALA A 727 -22.25 -7.18 -7.36
N ALA A 728 -21.54 -8.29 -7.18
CA ALA A 728 -20.27 -8.56 -7.85
C ALA A 728 -20.41 -8.64 -9.38
N THR A 729 -21.44 -9.33 -9.90
CA THR A 729 -21.67 -9.35 -11.36
C THR A 729 -22.00 -7.96 -11.91
N LYS A 730 -22.80 -7.16 -11.21
CA LYS A 730 -23.09 -5.76 -11.62
C LYS A 730 -21.85 -4.87 -11.60
N LEU A 731 -20.98 -5.03 -10.59
CA LEU A 731 -19.69 -4.33 -10.54
C LEU A 731 -18.75 -4.77 -11.69
N GLN A 732 -18.77 -6.05 -12.05
CA GLN A 732 -17.99 -6.59 -13.17
C GLN A 732 -18.52 -6.12 -14.54
N GLU A 733 -19.84 -6.02 -14.70
CA GLU A 733 -20.50 -5.41 -15.87
C GLU A 733 -20.15 -3.92 -15.99
N LEU A 734 -20.25 -3.16 -14.90
CA LEU A 734 -19.86 -1.74 -14.85
C LEU A 734 -18.36 -1.56 -15.16
N LEU A 735 -17.49 -2.36 -14.56
CA LEU A 735 -16.05 -2.36 -14.89
C LEU A 735 -15.82 -2.60 -16.38
N LYS A 736 -16.48 -3.60 -16.96
CA LYS A 736 -16.36 -3.88 -18.40
C LYS A 736 -16.83 -2.71 -19.25
N VAL A 737 -17.98 -2.08 -18.92
CA VAL A 737 -18.46 -0.87 -19.61
C VAL A 737 -17.46 0.28 -19.50
N THR A 738 -16.82 0.49 -18.34
CA THR A 738 -15.77 1.52 -18.20
C THR A 738 -14.49 1.18 -18.97
N GLN A 739 -14.11 -0.10 -19.08
CA GLN A 739 -12.98 -0.54 -19.90
C GLN A 739 -13.27 -0.37 -21.40
N ASP A 740 -14.46 -0.75 -21.85
CA ASP A 740 -14.91 -0.56 -23.24
C ASP A 740 -15.00 0.94 -23.61
N GLN A 741 -15.37 1.80 -22.66
CA GLN A 741 -15.37 3.25 -22.84
C GLN A 741 -13.94 3.83 -22.90
N LEU A 742 -13.06 3.42 -21.97
CA LEU A 742 -11.65 3.82 -21.97
C LEU A 742 -10.92 3.36 -23.25
N ALA A 743 -11.28 2.20 -23.81
CA ALA A 743 -10.77 1.72 -25.08
C ALA A 743 -11.21 2.62 -26.25
N LYS A 744 -12.48 3.04 -26.30
CA LYS A 744 -12.99 3.99 -27.31
C LYS A 744 -12.33 5.37 -27.20
N GLU A 745 -12.10 5.86 -25.99
CA GLU A 745 -11.39 7.13 -25.76
C GLU A 745 -9.93 7.03 -26.18
N ARG A 746 -9.25 5.91 -25.91
CA ARG A 746 -7.88 5.64 -26.42
C ARG A 746 -7.84 5.58 -27.94
N GLU A 747 -8.82 4.96 -28.61
CA GLU A 747 -8.95 5.02 -30.07
C GLU A 747 -9.21 6.44 -30.59
N MET A 748 -10.07 7.22 -29.92
CA MET A 748 -10.38 8.59 -30.32
C MET A 748 -9.15 9.49 -30.20
N VAL A 749 -8.41 9.39 -29.09
CA VAL A 749 -7.13 10.07 -28.89
C VAL A 749 -6.07 9.62 -29.91
N LYS A 750 -6.05 8.35 -30.30
CA LYS A 750 -5.17 7.85 -31.37
C LYS A 750 -5.52 8.50 -32.72
N LYS A 751 -6.80 8.51 -33.10
CA LYS A 751 -7.29 9.15 -34.35
C LYS A 751 -7.04 10.66 -34.38
N LEU A 752 -7.22 11.34 -33.25
CA LEU A 752 -6.91 12.77 -33.12
C LEU A 752 -5.40 13.05 -33.23
N LYS A 753 -4.54 12.15 -32.74
CA LYS A 753 -3.08 12.24 -32.95
C LYS A 753 -2.69 11.97 -34.40
N GLU A 754 -3.32 10.99 -35.04
CA GLU A 754 -3.10 10.68 -36.46
C GLU A 754 -3.49 11.88 -37.35
N GLN A 755 -4.65 12.50 -37.10
CA GLN A 755 -5.07 13.73 -37.78
C GLN A 755 -4.15 14.94 -37.53
N LEU A 756 -3.63 15.10 -36.31
CA LEU A 756 -2.62 16.11 -35.98
C LEU A 756 -1.27 15.86 -36.68
N GLN A 757 -0.96 14.62 -37.02
CA GLN A 757 0.26 14.25 -37.72
C GLN A 757 0.09 14.43 -39.25
N GLU A 758 -1.05 14.02 -39.81
CA GLU A 758 -1.40 14.27 -41.22
C GLU A 758 -1.46 15.78 -41.54
N THR A 759 -2.06 16.59 -40.67
CA THR A 759 -2.08 18.06 -40.85
C THR A 759 -0.71 18.71 -40.69
N GLY A 760 0.17 18.14 -39.85
CA GLY A 760 1.58 18.55 -39.77
C GLY A 760 2.39 18.25 -41.03
N GLU A 761 2.10 17.14 -41.71
CA GLU A 761 2.78 16.76 -42.96
C GLU A 761 2.27 17.57 -44.19
N GLU A 762 0.98 17.93 -44.25
CA GLU A 762 0.45 18.78 -45.34
C GLU A 762 1.02 20.21 -45.35
N ASP A 763 1.21 20.86 -44.19
CA ASP A 763 1.83 22.19 -44.12
C ASP A 763 3.35 22.13 -44.35
N SER A 764 4.02 21.03 -43.99
CA SER A 764 5.45 20.84 -44.28
C SER A 764 5.79 20.79 -45.77
N SER A 765 4.78 20.64 -46.64
CA SER A 765 4.92 20.47 -48.09
C SER A 765 4.70 21.75 -48.91
N LYS A 766 4.58 22.95 -48.29
CA LYS A 766 4.26 24.21 -49.01
C LYS A 766 5.24 25.37 -48.89
N GLU A 767 6.19 25.34 -47.95
CA GLU A 767 7.25 26.38 -47.88
C GLU A 767 8.53 25.92 -48.58
N GLY A 768 8.59 26.12 -49.92
CA GLY A 768 9.74 25.68 -50.72
C GLY A 768 9.87 26.32 -52.09
N THR A 769 10.67 27.39 -52.17
CA THR A 769 11.25 28.01 -53.41
C THR A 769 10.37 28.98 -54.19
N SER A 770 10.56 30.30 -53.96
CA SER A 770 10.34 31.34 -54.98
C SER A 770 11.12 32.65 -54.68
N VAL A 771 12.42 32.57 -54.39
CA VAL A 771 13.45 33.57 -54.76
C VAL A 771 14.71 32.81 -55.14
#